data_AF-A0A0Q7H701-F1
#
_entry.id   AF-A0A0Q7H701-F1
#
_cell.length_a   1.000
_cell.length_b   1.000
_cell.length_c   1.000
_cell.angle_alpha   90.00
_cell.angle_beta   90.00
_cell.angle_gamma   90.00
#
_symmetry.space_group_name_H-M   'P 1'
#
loop_
_entity.id
_entity.type
_entity.pdbx_description
1 polymer ?
#
loop_
_entity_poly.entity_id
_entity_poly.type
_entity_poly.pdbx_seq_one_letter_code
_entity_poly.pdbx_strand_id
1 'polypeptide(L)'
;MPEQFTRNNHYVPQWYQRGFLAKGSHKLHVLNVTPMTRPVGDDRTVIEPELESNSPKLLFKEVDLYTTRFGEDLNDDIERLLFGKIDFDGAPAVRAWIANDVVEIHKRFHDFFRYIDAQKLRTPKGLDWILKRYGALSQTKLMEEMQRLGEMHIAMWTEAVREIVSARLSGVKFVVSDHPVTMYHQLVPPGTSGYEYPNDPGIDLVGSQTIFALDANHCLILTNLEYVDSRGERLLSRRTNARFRSGSLARTDACIRGRDLNDAEVRAINFAIKSRARKYVAASDPEFLYPEREHLSGWEGVAPVLMPKSQTWLFGGETFIGYKDGRTDYRDPFGRTSSAHKYLAKESPKEISSDLPCGCGSGFAFSACCDGRAVHERPSWTTLSIRERNLALCRAVRGILEVDKSTGWLEIRERLNNDHVRRINEAFAALWPLDTSLAELLPWPQLRRSRALLLGMVDPRTVQRTLTGILPYFDEVIAVHPFINPNGVRPEYSPITSPGKFKEQTLRNCITLLVLEPDIWAGKVHLVPDPLDFDPGFRNEIMQIMESRCGDMELGPLDSQLSKALSRDEMLRAIRRLPPKELKEYMRRRSEEAGDLLSDTQLDQVVVTMKRDLENDDLATLDPLSGSKEGEFKTLKGLSRETGLYMAAMTGSIVYTDSDTQWRLLHETDGLHEYQPLPEFTGIAKELSQCEFWVPGESIAHDTDPPGAMKVREAIRQAFVGTRSNGTVELQTSDQDSEASSPADGHEATLLPLRVDVSIPQGGFQRTDVTRLLLQFGRQTDVAAAPMGLFLTARLER
;
A
#
# COMPACT_ATOMS: atom_id res chain seq x y z
N MET A 1 -21.28 -40.86 13.53
CA MET A 1 -21.94 -39.88 14.42
C MET A 1 -22.01 -38.57 13.65
N PRO A 2 -23.16 -37.90 13.52
CA PRO A 2 -23.18 -36.58 12.90
C PRO A 2 -22.27 -35.65 13.72
N GLU A 3 -21.35 -34.95 13.05
CA GLU A 3 -20.46 -33.99 13.71
C GLU A 3 -21.31 -32.95 14.46
N GLN A 4 -20.96 -32.68 15.71
CA GLN A 4 -21.71 -31.75 16.55
C GLN A 4 -21.45 -30.32 16.08
N PHE A 5 -22.44 -29.73 15.41
CA PHE A 5 -22.37 -28.37 14.85
C PHE A 5 -22.25 -27.30 15.94
N THR A 6 -21.21 -26.46 15.88
CA THR A 6 -20.90 -25.46 16.89
C THR A 6 -21.54 -24.11 16.55
N ARG A 7 -22.62 -23.78 17.28
CA ARG A 7 -23.32 -22.49 17.14
C ARG A 7 -22.91 -21.44 18.17
N ASN A 8 -22.39 -21.85 19.32
CA ASN A 8 -21.94 -20.92 20.35
C ASN A 8 -20.44 -20.68 20.19
N ASN A 9 -20.07 -19.61 19.52
CA ASN A 9 -18.67 -19.27 19.27
C ASN A 9 -18.09 -18.50 20.44
N HIS A 10 -17.09 -19.09 21.11
CA HIS A 10 -16.37 -18.43 22.21
C HIS A 10 -15.22 -17.59 21.66
N TYR A 11 -15.49 -16.33 21.35
CA TYR A 11 -14.47 -15.40 20.84
C TYR A 11 -13.40 -15.05 21.90
N VAL A 12 -13.65 -15.30 23.18
CA VAL A 12 -12.60 -15.45 24.21
C VAL A 12 -12.66 -16.88 24.75
N PRO A 13 -11.63 -17.73 24.53
CA PRO A 13 -11.71 -19.15 24.84
C PRO A 13 -11.90 -19.44 26.32
N GLN A 14 -12.70 -20.46 26.63
CA GLN A 14 -12.96 -20.86 28.02
C GLN A 14 -11.68 -21.22 28.78
N TRP A 15 -10.68 -21.81 28.12
CA TRP A 15 -9.41 -22.16 28.76
C TRP A 15 -8.65 -20.92 29.23
N TYR A 16 -8.72 -19.83 28.46
CA TYR A 16 -8.06 -18.57 28.78
C TYR A 16 -8.80 -17.84 29.90
N GLN A 17 -10.14 -17.80 29.83
CA GLN A 17 -10.98 -17.24 30.91
C GLN A 17 -10.72 -17.89 32.28
N ARG A 18 -10.42 -19.21 32.31
CA ARG A 18 -10.09 -19.92 33.56
C ARG A 18 -8.82 -19.40 34.25
N GLY A 19 -7.92 -18.75 33.53
CA GLY A 19 -6.74 -18.10 34.10
C GLY A 19 -7.06 -16.92 35.04
N PHE A 20 -8.29 -16.41 35.00
CA PHE A 20 -8.75 -15.28 35.81
C PHE A 20 -9.54 -15.70 37.05
N LEU A 21 -9.78 -17.00 37.24
CA LEU A 21 -10.50 -17.53 38.40
C LEU A 21 -9.64 -17.48 39.66
N ALA A 22 -10.25 -17.12 40.79
CA ALA A 22 -9.64 -17.35 42.09
C ALA A 22 -9.49 -18.86 42.35
N LYS A 23 -8.50 -19.24 43.16
CA LYS A 23 -8.25 -20.64 43.52
C LYS A 23 -9.51 -21.24 44.15
N GLY A 24 -10.03 -22.32 43.56
CA GLY A 24 -11.24 -23.01 44.03
C GLY A 24 -12.57 -22.40 43.54
N SER A 25 -12.55 -21.27 42.81
CA SER A 25 -13.75 -20.71 42.18
C SER A 25 -14.00 -21.34 40.80
N HIS A 26 -15.27 -21.38 40.43
CA HIS A 26 -15.74 -21.85 39.11
C HIS A 26 -16.49 -20.77 38.31
N LYS A 27 -16.62 -19.56 38.87
CA LYS A 27 -17.34 -18.43 38.28
C LYS A 27 -16.51 -17.16 38.32
N LEU A 28 -16.73 -16.29 37.33
CA LEU A 28 -16.24 -14.92 37.29
C LEU A 28 -17.40 -13.96 37.55
N HIS A 29 -17.11 -12.84 38.18
CA HIS A 29 -17.99 -11.69 38.20
C HIS A 29 -17.84 -10.94 36.88
N VAL A 30 -18.95 -10.57 36.26
CA VAL A 30 -18.97 -9.94 34.94
C VAL A 30 -19.79 -8.67 35.00
N LEU A 31 -19.13 -7.57 34.64
CA LEU A 31 -19.71 -6.24 34.51
C LEU A 31 -20.11 -6.02 33.04
N ASN A 32 -21.37 -5.68 32.82
CA ASN A 32 -21.87 -5.10 31.58
C ASN A 32 -21.67 -3.59 31.63
N VAL A 33 -20.73 -3.06 30.85
CA VAL A 33 -20.38 -1.61 30.89
C VAL A 33 -21.42 -0.73 30.20
N THR A 34 -22.35 -1.33 29.45
CA THR A 34 -23.45 -0.65 28.76
C THR A 34 -24.75 -1.47 28.90
N PRO A 35 -25.35 -1.54 30.09
CA PRO A 35 -26.59 -2.29 30.31
C PRO A 35 -27.74 -1.68 29.49
N MET A 36 -28.40 -2.50 28.69
CA MET A 36 -29.51 -2.08 27.83
C MET A 36 -30.85 -2.63 28.33
N THR A 37 -31.93 -1.90 28.02
CA THR A 37 -33.30 -2.39 28.17
C THR A 37 -33.73 -3.09 26.89
N ARG A 38 -34.13 -4.36 26.97
CA ARG A 38 -34.65 -5.12 25.82
C ARG A 38 -36.16 -5.33 25.93
N PRO A 39 -36.95 -5.10 24.86
CA PRO A 39 -38.34 -5.54 24.83
C PRO A 39 -38.42 -7.06 24.71
N VAL A 40 -39.33 -7.67 25.46
CA VAL A 40 -39.65 -9.10 25.48
C VAL A 40 -41.16 -9.21 25.31
N GLY A 41 -41.63 -9.07 24.06
CA GLY A 41 -43.06 -9.01 23.71
C GLY A 41 -43.65 -7.61 23.80
N ASP A 42 -44.95 -7.48 23.47
CA ASP A 42 -45.60 -6.19 23.21
C ASP A 42 -45.64 -5.20 24.40
N ASP A 43 -45.46 -5.66 25.65
CA ASP A 43 -45.57 -4.79 26.86
C ASP A 43 -44.56 -5.10 27.99
N ARG A 44 -43.50 -5.88 27.76
CA ARG A 44 -42.52 -6.20 28.81
C ARG A 44 -41.12 -5.82 28.39
N THR A 45 -40.42 -5.11 29.26
CA THR A 45 -39.00 -4.79 29.08
C THR A 45 -38.16 -5.45 30.15
N VAL A 46 -37.09 -6.13 29.75
CA VAL A 46 -36.09 -6.70 30.66
C VAL A 46 -34.85 -5.81 30.63
N ILE A 47 -34.40 -5.37 31.79
CA ILE A 47 -33.14 -4.64 31.94
C ILE A 47 -32.03 -5.69 32.05
N GLU A 48 -31.01 -5.60 31.18
CA GLU A 48 -29.82 -6.43 31.32
C GLU A 48 -29.15 -6.12 32.66
N PRO A 49 -28.83 -7.14 33.48
CA PRO A 49 -28.15 -6.91 34.75
C PRO A 49 -26.77 -6.30 34.52
N GLU A 50 -26.43 -5.32 35.36
CA GLU A 50 -25.13 -4.65 35.32
C GLU A 50 -24.01 -5.59 35.78
N LEU A 51 -24.24 -6.37 36.84
CA LEU A 51 -23.26 -7.30 37.40
C LEU A 51 -23.86 -8.70 37.56
N GLU A 52 -23.17 -9.71 37.02
CA GLU A 52 -23.55 -11.12 37.12
C GLU A 52 -22.38 -12.00 37.60
N SER A 53 -22.69 -13.22 38.05
CA SER A 53 -21.69 -14.24 38.36
C SER A 53 -21.91 -15.49 37.51
N ASN A 54 -21.02 -15.69 36.53
CA ASN A 54 -21.20 -16.66 35.46
C ASN A 54 -19.99 -17.58 35.33
N SER A 55 -20.23 -18.83 34.91
CA SER A 55 -19.15 -19.74 34.57
C SER A 55 -18.54 -19.37 33.21
N PRO A 56 -17.26 -19.69 32.94
CA PRO A 56 -16.64 -19.42 31.63
C PRO A 56 -17.39 -19.94 30.40
N LYS A 57 -18.24 -20.97 30.56
CA LYS A 57 -19.09 -21.53 29.48
C LYS A 57 -20.23 -20.60 29.05
N LEU A 58 -20.54 -19.58 29.83
CA LEU A 58 -21.62 -18.62 29.57
C LEU A 58 -21.09 -17.25 29.13
N LEU A 59 -19.78 -17.03 29.22
CA LEU A 59 -19.15 -15.73 28.99
C LEU A 59 -18.43 -15.65 27.65
N PHE A 60 -18.37 -14.42 27.13
CA PHE A 60 -17.64 -14.06 25.91
C PHE A 60 -17.92 -14.99 24.73
N LYS A 61 -19.20 -15.17 24.44
CA LYS A 61 -19.69 -15.97 23.34
C LYS A 61 -20.83 -15.27 22.62
N GLU A 62 -20.95 -15.53 21.33
CA GLU A 62 -22.11 -15.13 20.52
C GLU A 62 -22.56 -16.34 19.69
N VAL A 63 -23.84 -16.33 19.32
CA VAL A 63 -24.43 -17.39 18.51
C VAL A 63 -24.15 -17.07 17.04
N ASP A 64 -23.64 -18.06 16.30
CA ASP A 64 -23.35 -18.02 14.87
C ASP A 64 -22.42 -16.87 14.44
N LEU A 65 -21.52 -16.43 15.33
CA LEU A 65 -20.59 -15.32 15.08
C LEU A 65 -19.66 -15.59 13.89
N TYR A 66 -19.26 -16.86 13.72
CA TYR A 66 -18.36 -17.29 12.62
C TYR A 66 -19.02 -18.26 11.65
N THR A 67 -20.29 -18.57 11.86
CA THR A 67 -21.01 -19.52 11.03
C THR A 67 -21.27 -18.90 9.67
N THR A 68 -20.88 -19.60 8.61
CA THR A 68 -21.20 -19.23 7.23
C THR A 68 -22.33 -20.09 6.70
N ARG A 69 -22.96 -19.65 5.60
CA ARG A 69 -24.12 -20.34 5.02
C ARG A 69 -23.95 -20.48 3.51
N PHE A 70 -24.17 -21.69 3.00
CA PHE A 70 -24.16 -22.00 1.57
C PHE A 70 -25.51 -22.64 1.21
N GLY A 71 -26.43 -21.85 0.65
CA GLY A 71 -27.81 -22.32 0.44
C GLY A 71 -28.53 -22.57 1.77
N GLU A 72 -28.96 -23.80 2.03
CA GLU A 72 -29.59 -24.20 3.30
C GLU A 72 -28.59 -24.74 4.33
N ASP A 73 -27.37 -25.06 3.91
CA ASP A 73 -26.37 -25.67 4.77
C ASP A 73 -25.61 -24.61 5.58
N LEU A 74 -25.55 -24.82 6.89
CA LEU A 74 -24.70 -24.04 7.79
C LEU A 74 -23.30 -24.68 7.86
N ASN A 75 -22.27 -23.84 7.93
CA ASN A 75 -20.88 -24.25 7.99
C ASN A 75 -20.18 -23.59 9.21
N ASP A 76 -19.57 -24.39 10.08
CA ASP A 76 -18.82 -23.99 11.28
C ASP A 76 -17.30 -24.23 11.18
N ASP A 77 -16.76 -24.43 9.97
CA ASP A 77 -15.35 -24.71 9.70
C ASP A 77 -14.42 -23.61 10.21
N ILE A 78 -14.88 -22.35 10.25
CA ILE A 78 -14.09 -21.25 10.83
C ILE A 78 -13.85 -21.48 12.33
N GLU A 79 -14.87 -21.92 13.07
CA GLU A 79 -14.69 -22.28 14.49
C GLU A 79 -13.83 -23.54 14.62
N ARG A 80 -14.17 -24.60 13.87
CA ARG A 80 -13.59 -25.93 14.05
C ARG A 80 -12.16 -26.05 13.54
N LEU A 81 -11.89 -25.56 12.32
CA LEU A 81 -10.61 -25.76 11.62
C LEU A 81 -9.64 -24.60 11.85
N LEU A 82 -10.12 -23.35 11.83
CA LEU A 82 -9.27 -22.18 12.02
C LEU A 82 -9.06 -21.88 13.50
N PHE A 83 -10.11 -21.48 14.23
CA PHE A 83 -9.97 -21.09 15.63
C PHE A 83 -9.67 -22.26 16.55
N GLY A 84 -10.21 -23.44 16.26
CA GLY A 84 -9.87 -24.68 16.97
C GLY A 84 -8.37 -24.97 16.96
N LYS A 85 -7.70 -24.80 15.81
CA LYS A 85 -6.24 -24.97 15.70
C LYS A 85 -5.48 -23.87 16.44
N ILE A 86 -5.87 -22.61 16.24
CA ILE A 86 -5.24 -21.45 16.90
C ILE A 86 -5.32 -21.57 18.42
N ASP A 87 -6.47 -21.98 18.96
CA ASP A 87 -6.66 -22.16 20.40
C ASP A 87 -5.90 -23.38 20.94
N PHE A 88 -5.83 -24.47 20.18
CA PHE A 88 -5.06 -25.66 20.54
C PHE A 88 -3.56 -25.36 20.68
N ASP A 89 -2.98 -24.58 19.75
CA ASP A 89 -1.58 -24.18 19.80
C ASP A 89 -1.32 -23.03 20.78
N GLY A 90 -2.25 -22.07 20.86
CA GLY A 90 -2.14 -20.88 21.70
C GLY A 90 -2.16 -21.19 23.19
N ALA A 91 -2.95 -22.18 23.62
CA ALA A 91 -3.05 -22.55 25.04
C ALA A 91 -1.71 -22.96 25.68
N PRO A 92 -0.93 -23.92 25.13
CA PRO A 92 0.41 -24.21 25.64
C PRO A 92 1.40 -23.05 25.44
N ALA A 93 1.26 -22.26 24.37
CA ALA A 93 2.12 -21.09 24.14
C ALA A 93 1.96 -20.06 25.27
N VAL A 94 0.74 -19.61 25.58
CA VAL A 94 0.46 -18.66 26.68
C VAL A 94 0.98 -19.21 28.02
N ARG A 95 0.78 -20.49 28.30
CA ARG A 95 1.30 -21.13 29.52
C ARG A 95 2.82 -21.09 29.61
N ALA A 96 3.53 -21.31 28.50
CA ALA A 96 5.00 -21.21 28.46
C ALA A 96 5.47 -19.78 28.78
N TRP A 97 4.79 -18.76 28.25
CA TRP A 97 5.07 -17.36 28.57
C TRP A 97 4.80 -17.00 30.04
N ILE A 98 3.74 -17.55 30.65
CA ILE A 98 3.47 -17.37 32.09
C ILE A 98 4.54 -18.07 32.94
N ALA A 99 4.89 -19.32 32.61
CA ALA A 99 5.87 -20.12 33.34
C ALA A 99 7.33 -19.70 33.12
N ASN A 100 7.58 -18.81 32.15
CA ASN A 100 8.92 -18.44 31.67
C ASN A 100 9.74 -19.67 31.20
N ASP A 101 9.08 -20.62 30.53
CA ASP A 101 9.75 -21.75 29.90
C ASP A 101 10.38 -21.30 28.57
N VAL A 102 11.65 -20.90 28.61
CA VAL A 102 12.37 -20.31 27.47
C VAL A 102 12.43 -21.27 26.26
N VAL A 103 12.49 -22.58 26.51
CA VAL A 103 12.56 -23.58 25.44
C VAL A 103 11.21 -23.68 24.72
N GLU A 104 10.11 -23.77 25.47
CA GLU A 104 8.79 -23.81 24.86
C GLU A 104 8.37 -22.45 24.27
N ILE A 105 8.79 -21.33 24.86
CA ILE A 105 8.63 -19.99 24.27
C ILE A 105 9.29 -19.94 22.89
N HIS A 106 10.54 -20.41 22.76
CA HIS A 106 11.24 -20.42 21.47
C HIS A 106 10.49 -21.24 20.42
N LYS A 107 10.08 -22.47 20.76
CA LYS A 107 9.35 -23.35 19.83
C LYS A 107 7.97 -22.82 19.43
N ARG A 108 7.29 -22.11 20.34
CA ARG A 108 5.90 -21.65 20.18
C ARG A 108 5.79 -20.14 20.02
N PHE A 109 6.90 -19.49 19.66
CA PHE A 109 6.96 -18.04 19.59
C PHE A 109 5.95 -17.47 18.61
N HIS A 110 5.86 -18.08 17.42
CA HIS A 110 4.90 -17.69 16.41
C HIS A 110 3.46 -18.04 16.82
N ASP A 111 3.21 -19.23 17.38
CA ASP A 111 1.88 -19.64 17.89
C ASP A 111 1.31 -18.64 18.90
N PHE A 112 2.17 -18.10 19.78
CA PHE A 112 1.78 -17.08 20.76
C PHE A 112 1.27 -15.80 20.11
N PHE A 113 2.03 -15.21 19.18
CA PHE A 113 1.62 -13.97 18.51
C PHE A 113 0.47 -14.19 17.54
N ARG A 114 0.39 -15.36 16.90
CA ARG A 114 -0.75 -15.76 16.08
C ARG A 114 -2.04 -15.86 16.91
N TYR A 115 -1.95 -16.38 18.12
CA TYR A 115 -3.08 -16.41 19.06
C TYR A 115 -3.52 -15.00 19.48
N ILE A 116 -2.58 -14.12 19.82
CA ILE A 116 -2.88 -12.72 20.18
C ILE A 116 -3.52 -11.98 18.99
N ASP A 117 -2.99 -12.14 17.78
CA ASP A 117 -3.54 -11.49 16.58
C ASP A 117 -4.98 -11.96 16.31
N ALA A 118 -5.22 -13.27 16.40
CA ALA A 118 -6.57 -13.83 16.28
C ALA A 118 -7.51 -13.27 17.35
N GLN A 119 -7.07 -13.13 18.61
CA GLN A 119 -7.86 -12.51 19.69
C GLN A 119 -8.21 -11.05 19.42
N LYS A 120 -7.39 -10.31 18.65
CA LYS A 120 -7.70 -8.94 18.24
C LYS A 120 -8.82 -8.92 17.18
N LEU A 121 -8.75 -9.81 16.19
CA LEU A 121 -9.67 -9.79 15.04
C LEU A 121 -10.99 -10.54 15.26
N ARG A 122 -10.99 -11.68 15.98
CA ARG A 122 -12.16 -12.57 16.05
C ARG A 122 -13.30 -12.10 16.95
N THR A 123 -13.04 -11.10 17.80
CA THR A 123 -14.06 -10.57 18.71
C THR A 123 -15.12 -9.78 17.94
N PRO A 124 -16.33 -9.58 18.48
CA PRO A 124 -17.32 -8.73 17.84
C PRO A 124 -16.81 -7.31 17.52
N LYS A 125 -15.99 -6.71 18.41
CA LYS A 125 -15.34 -5.42 18.12
C LYS A 125 -14.36 -5.51 16.94
N GLY A 126 -13.61 -6.60 16.83
CA GLY A 126 -12.70 -6.85 15.71
C GLY A 126 -13.43 -7.05 14.38
N LEU A 127 -14.54 -7.79 14.40
CA LEU A 127 -15.39 -7.99 13.21
C LEU A 127 -16.11 -6.69 12.80
N ASP A 128 -16.63 -5.92 13.76
CA ASP A 128 -17.21 -4.61 13.50
C ASP A 128 -16.17 -3.64 12.92
N TRP A 129 -14.91 -3.74 13.36
CA TRP A 129 -13.81 -2.97 12.76
C TRP A 129 -13.60 -3.35 11.29
N ILE A 130 -13.60 -4.63 10.93
CA ILE A 130 -13.51 -5.06 9.52
C ILE A 130 -14.71 -4.52 8.73
N LEU A 131 -15.93 -4.69 9.23
CA LEU A 131 -17.14 -4.16 8.58
C LEU A 131 -17.06 -2.64 8.37
N LYS A 132 -16.57 -1.88 9.34
CA LYS A 132 -16.40 -0.43 9.18
C LYS A 132 -15.41 -0.06 8.08
N ARG A 133 -14.34 -0.83 7.88
CA ARG A 133 -13.30 -0.54 6.87
C ARG A 133 -13.72 -0.91 5.45
N TYR A 134 -14.44 -2.02 5.30
CA TYR A 134 -14.85 -2.54 3.99
C TYR A 134 -16.27 -2.13 3.57
N GLY A 135 -17.08 -1.64 4.52
CA GLY A 135 -18.50 -1.41 4.30
C GLY A 135 -19.33 -2.68 4.53
N ALA A 136 -20.46 -2.79 3.83
CA ALA A 136 -21.38 -3.91 4.01
C ALA A 136 -20.82 -5.21 3.39
N LEU A 137 -20.25 -6.08 4.22
CA LEU A 137 -19.85 -7.44 3.84
C LEU A 137 -20.94 -8.45 4.19
N SER A 138 -21.15 -9.44 3.32
CA SER A 138 -21.88 -10.66 3.72
C SER A 138 -21.08 -11.43 4.76
N GLN A 139 -21.74 -12.27 5.56
CA GLN A 139 -21.07 -13.07 6.60
C GLN A 139 -19.91 -13.91 6.03
N THR A 140 -20.09 -14.53 4.87
CA THR A 140 -19.03 -15.30 4.20
C THR A 140 -17.85 -14.40 3.82
N LYS A 141 -18.10 -13.23 3.25
CA LYS A 141 -17.04 -12.27 2.89
C LYS A 141 -16.33 -11.68 4.10
N LEU A 142 -17.04 -11.43 5.19
CA LEU A 142 -16.45 -11.01 6.46
C LEU A 142 -15.49 -12.06 7.01
N MET A 143 -15.87 -13.34 6.97
CA MET A 143 -15.00 -14.44 7.42
C MET A 143 -13.80 -14.66 6.48
N GLU A 144 -13.97 -14.47 5.17
CA GLU A 144 -12.86 -14.46 4.21
C GLU A 144 -11.88 -13.32 4.53
N GLU A 145 -12.35 -12.08 4.66
CA GLU A 145 -11.48 -10.92 4.94
C GLU A 145 -10.81 -11.01 6.31
N MET A 146 -11.49 -11.51 7.34
CA MET A 146 -10.88 -11.75 8.65
C MET A 146 -9.67 -12.71 8.55
N GLN A 147 -9.79 -13.78 7.77
CA GLN A 147 -8.66 -14.69 7.51
C GLN A 147 -7.56 -14.01 6.69
N ARG A 148 -7.96 -13.21 5.68
CA ARG A 148 -7.06 -12.41 4.84
C ARG A 148 -6.41 -11.24 5.58
N LEU A 149 -6.84 -10.89 6.79
CA LEU A 149 -6.20 -9.90 7.66
C LEU A 149 -5.42 -10.54 8.80
N GLY A 150 -5.60 -11.85 9.03
CA GLY A 150 -4.90 -12.57 10.08
C GLY A 150 -3.37 -12.41 10.01
N GLU A 151 -2.74 -12.40 11.19
CA GLU A 151 -1.31 -12.27 11.40
C GLU A 151 -0.71 -10.91 11.00
N MET A 152 -1.53 -9.92 10.64
CA MET A 152 -1.04 -8.64 10.14
C MET A 152 -0.16 -7.88 11.15
N HIS A 153 -0.38 -8.04 12.46
CA HIS A 153 0.31 -7.27 13.50
C HIS A 153 1.62 -7.89 14.00
N ILE A 154 1.89 -9.17 13.68
CA ILE A 154 2.95 -9.96 14.31
C ILE A 154 4.34 -9.33 14.13
N ALA A 155 4.66 -8.83 12.94
CA ALA A 155 5.96 -8.20 12.67
C ALA A 155 6.26 -7.07 13.65
N MET A 156 5.33 -6.13 13.81
CA MET A 156 5.51 -4.97 14.70
C MET A 156 5.57 -5.38 16.18
N TRP A 157 4.76 -6.34 16.62
CA TRP A 157 4.78 -6.84 17.99
C TRP A 157 6.07 -7.58 18.34
N THR A 158 6.63 -8.33 17.40
CA THR A 158 7.89 -9.06 17.60
C THR A 158 9.13 -8.15 17.56
N GLU A 159 9.00 -6.95 17.01
CA GLU A 159 10.02 -5.89 17.06
C GLU A 159 9.87 -4.97 18.29
N ALA A 160 8.72 -5.01 18.98
CA ALA A 160 8.45 -4.18 20.15
C ALA A 160 9.21 -4.65 21.40
N VAL A 161 9.39 -3.72 22.35
CA VAL A 161 9.85 -4.03 23.71
C VAL A 161 8.76 -4.84 24.40
N ARG A 162 9.11 -6.07 24.79
CA ARG A 162 8.23 -7.03 25.46
C ARG A 162 8.48 -7.02 26.96
N GLU A 163 7.46 -6.67 27.74
CA GLU A 163 7.50 -6.74 29.20
C GLU A 163 6.32 -7.57 29.72
N ILE A 164 6.58 -8.52 30.62
CA ILE A 164 5.54 -9.17 31.42
C ILE A 164 5.64 -8.65 32.84
N VAL A 165 4.62 -7.89 33.25
CA VAL A 165 4.47 -7.38 34.61
C VAL A 165 3.65 -8.35 35.46
N SER A 166 3.95 -8.43 36.76
CA SER A 166 3.28 -9.34 37.68
C SER A 166 2.41 -8.59 38.69
N ALA A 167 1.19 -9.10 38.94
CA ALA A 167 0.31 -8.67 40.02
C ALA A 167 0.34 -9.66 41.19
N ARG A 168 1.33 -10.56 41.29
CA ARG A 168 1.38 -11.61 42.33
C ARG A 168 1.33 -11.04 43.74
N LEU A 169 2.05 -9.95 43.99
CA LEU A 169 2.13 -9.27 45.28
C LEU A 169 1.03 -8.22 45.50
N SER A 170 0.28 -7.86 44.46
CA SER A 170 -0.86 -6.94 44.52
C SER A 170 -2.10 -7.64 45.08
N GLY A 171 -2.86 -6.93 45.92
CA GLY A 171 -4.18 -7.32 46.38
C GLY A 171 -5.23 -7.27 45.27
N VAL A 172 -5.01 -6.42 44.25
CA VAL A 172 -5.83 -6.31 43.04
C VAL A 172 -5.25 -7.20 41.94
N LYS A 173 -6.12 -7.90 41.19
CA LYS A 173 -5.73 -8.76 40.07
C LYS A 173 -6.18 -8.20 38.73
N PHE A 174 -5.54 -8.66 37.64
CA PHE A 174 -5.91 -8.25 36.29
C PHE A 174 -7.30 -8.75 35.91
N VAL A 175 -8.01 -7.94 35.11
CA VAL A 175 -9.32 -8.28 34.55
C VAL A 175 -9.19 -8.79 33.11
N VAL A 176 -10.22 -9.51 32.63
CA VAL A 176 -10.36 -9.93 31.23
C VAL A 176 -11.57 -9.24 30.61
N SER A 177 -11.44 -8.76 29.38
CA SER A 177 -12.55 -8.14 28.64
C SER A 177 -13.04 -9.04 27.51
N ASP A 178 -14.19 -8.66 26.93
CA ASP A 178 -14.69 -9.21 25.67
C ASP A 178 -13.86 -8.83 24.43
N HIS A 179 -12.83 -8.01 24.62
CA HIS A 179 -11.83 -7.67 23.63
C HIS A 179 -10.42 -7.69 24.26
N PRO A 180 -9.83 -8.89 24.48
CA PRO A 180 -8.68 -9.07 25.36
C PRO A 180 -7.41 -8.32 24.95
N VAL A 181 -7.24 -8.03 23.66
CA VAL A 181 -6.08 -7.31 23.13
C VAL A 181 -6.38 -5.81 23.13
N THR A 182 -5.97 -5.14 24.21
CA THR A 182 -6.26 -3.74 24.45
C THR A 182 -5.18 -2.84 23.85
N MET A 183 -5.59 -1.84 23.07
CA MET A 183 -4.70 -0.80 22.57
C MET A 183 -4.78 0.43 23.46
N TYR A 184 -3.62 0.88 23.94
CA TYR A 184 -3.47 2.12 24.69
C TYR A 184 -2.61 3.10 23.90
N HIS A 185 -3.03 4.36 23.88
CA HIS A 185 -2.24 5.48 23.38
C HIS A 185 -2.56 6.71 24.22
N GLN A 186 -1.55 7.36 24.78
CA GLN A 186 -1.77 8.40 25.79
C GLN A 186 -2.56 9.61 25.27
N LEU A 187 -2.34 10.00 23.99
CA LEU A 187 -3.03 11.13 23.36
C LEU A 187 -4.38 10.76 22.71
N VAL A 188 -4.80 9.50 22.79
CA VAL A 188 -6.03 9.02 22.12
C VAL A 188 -6.91 8.30 23.16
N PRO A 189 -7.60 9.04 24.04
CA PRO A 189 -8.61 8.45 24.92
C PRO A 189 -9.79 7.86 24.12
N PRO A 190 -10.56 6.92 24.70
CA PRO A 190 -11.78 6.41 24.06
C PRO A 190 -12.74 7.54 23.69
N GLY A 191 -13.37 7.45 22.52
CA GLY A 191 -14.30 8.47 22.01
C GLY A 191 -13.64 9.67 21.31
N THR A 192 -12.30 9.70 21.20
CA THR A 192 -11.60 10.67 20.35
C THR A 192 -12.06 10.52 18.90
N SER A 193 -12.29 11.63 18.20
CA SER A 193 -12.75 11.62 16.81
C SER A 193 -11.82 10.82 15.89
N GLY A 194 -12.41 9.94 15.07
CA GLY A 194 -11.70 8.97 14.22
C GLY A 194 -11.34 7.66 14.93
N TYR A 195 -11.40 7.63 16.26
CA TYR A 195 -11.08 6.49 17.13
C TYR A 195 -12.26 6.08 18.02
N GLU A 196 -13.47 6.47 17.65
CA GLU A 196 -14.70 5.94 18.25
C GLU A 196 -14.90 4.48 17.85
N TYR A 197 -15.69 3.76 18.65
CA TYR A 197 -16.07 2.38 18.37
C TYR A 197 -16.43 2.18 16.89
N PRO A 198 -15.95 1.11 16.25
CA PRO A 198 -15.08 0.03 16.75
C PRO A 198 -13.56 0.34 16.68
N ASN A 199 -13.16 1.55 16.31
CA ASN A 199 -11.76 1.90 16.07
C ASN A 199 -10.96 2.01 17.38
N ASP A 200 -9.68 1.66 17.29
CA ASP A 200 -8.65 1.90 18.29
C ASP A 200 -7.43 2.56 17.61
N PRO A 201 -6.53 3.24 18.35
CA PRO A 201 -5.26 3.68 17.79
C PRO A 201 -4.48 2.48 17.20
N GLY A 202 -3.85 2.71 16.04
CA GLY A 202 -3.09 1.68 15.33
C GLY A 202 -1.84 1.25 16.10
N ILE A 203 -1.46 -0.02 15.99
CA ILE A 203 -0.22 -0.58 16.57
C ILE A 203 1.03 0.05 15.93
N ASP A 204 0.87 0.57 14.72
CA ASP A 204 1.89 1.23 13.93
C ASP A 204 2.19 2.67 14.38
N LEU A 205 1.46 3.24 15.34
CA LEU A 205 1.78 4.54 15.93
C LEU A 205 2.92 4.43 16.94
N VAL A 206 3.87 5.37 16.93
CA VAL A 206 4.98 5.42 17.90
C VAL A 206 4.45 5.28 19.33
N GLY A 207 3.48 6.09 19.73
CA GLY A 207 2.96 6.14 21.10
C GLY A 207 2.03 4.99 21.51
N SER A 208 1.75 4.04 20.61
CA SER A 208 0.85 2.92 20.91
C SER A 208 1.52 1.84 21.74
N GLN A 209 0.77 1.31 22.70
CA GLN A 209 1.14 0.15 23.52
C GLN A 209 0.03 -0.90 23.46
N THR A 210 0.40 -2.17 23.31
CA THR A 210 -0.55 -3.29 23.36
C THR A 210 -0.51 -3.92 24.74
N ILE A 211 -1.68 -4.08 25.36
CA ILE A 211 -1.90 -4.67 26.67
C ILE A 211 -2.64 -5.99 26.47
N PHE A 212 -2.10 -7.07 27.02
CA PHE A 212 -2.72 -8.39 26.98
C PHE A 212 -2.51 -9.11 28.31
N ALA A 213 -3.54 -9.18 29.15
CA ALA A 213 -3.48 -9.96 30.39
C ALA A 213 -3.33 -11.45 30.05
N LEU A 214 -2.30 -12.12 30.57
CA LEU A 214 -2.07 -13.54 30.31
C LEU A 214 -2.90 -14.42 31.25
N ASP A 215 -3.03 -13.97 32.50
CA ASP A 215 -3.88 -14.53 33.55
C ASP A 215 -4.16 -13.45 34.62
N ALA A 216 -4.77 -13.81 35.75
CA ALA A 216 -5.04 -12.88 36.86
C ALA A 216 -3.78 -12.17 37.43
N ASN A 217 -2.59 -12.73 37.25
CA ASN A 217 -1.35 -12.28 37.88
C ASN A 217 -0.27 -11.82 36.90
N HIS A 218 -0.43 -12.00 35.60
CA HIS A 218 0.59 -11.68 34.60
C HIS A 218 -0.04 -10.91 33.46
N CYS A 219 0.58 -9.80 33.05
CA CYS A 219 0.13 -9.01 31.91
C CYS A 219 1.30 -8.72 30.98
N LEU A 220 1.13 -9.00 29.68
CA LEU A 220 2.05 -8.62 28.62
C LEU A 220 1.78 -7.18 28.21
N ILE A 221 2.84 -6.38 28.16
CA ILE A 221 2.87 -5.03 27.62
C ILE A 221 3.88 -5.02 26.47
N LEU A 222 3.41 -4.60 25.30
CA LEU A 222 4.24 -4.38 24.11
C LEU A 222 4.35 -2.87 23.88
N THR A 223 5.57 -2.35 23.94
CA THR A 223 5.86 -0.93 23.74
C THR A 223 6.74 -0.77 22.51
N ASN A 224 6.35 0.10 21.57
CA ASN A 224 7.18 0.38 20.41
C ASN A 224 8.57 0.90 20.83
N LEU A 225 9.64 0.35 20.25
CA LEU A 225 11.01 0.67 20.63
C LEU A 225 11.31 2.17 20.51
N GLU A 226 10.85 2.79 19.42
CA GLU A 226 10.99 4.23 19.19
C GLU A 226 10.37 5.08 20.30
N TYR A 227 9.29 4.62 20.93
CA TYR A 227 8.66 5.33 22.04
C TYR A 227 9.50 5.25 23.32
N VAL A 228 10.14 4.12 23.57
CA VAL A 228 11.07 3.95 24.70
C VAL A 228 12.28 4.86 24.55
N ASP A 229 12.82 4.98 23.34
CA ASP A 229 14.06 5.73 23.07
C ASP A 229 13.83 7.25 22.98
N SER A 230 12.76 7.69 22.30
CA SER A 230 12.52 9.12 21.99
C SER A 230 11.72 9.89 23.03
N ARG A 231 11.15 9.21 24.04
CA ARG A 231 10.25 9.80 25.06
C ARG A 231 9.09 10.65 24.52
N GLY A 232 8.70 10.49 23.25
CA GLY A 232 7.40 10.96 22.77
C GLY A 232 7.34 12.27 21.98
N GLU A 233 8.37 12.65 21.23
CA GLU A 233 8.27 13.85 20.36
C GLU A 233 7.31 13.69 19.16
N ARG A 234 6.94 12.45 18.78
CA ARG A 234 6.10 12.16 17.59
C ARG A 234 5.11 11.00 17.79
N LEU A 235 4.38 10.99 18.90
CA LEU A 235 3.53 9.86 19.32
C LEU A 235 2.49 9.43 18.28
N LEU A 236 1.87 10.39 17.58
CA LEU A 236 0.87 10.14 16.53
C LEU A 236 1.49 9.89 15.15
N SER A 237 2.82 9.89 15.01
CA SER A 237 3.46 9.47 13.77
C SER A 237 3.55 7.95 13.71
N ARG A 238 3.58 7.41 12.49
CA ARG A 238 3.91 5.99 12.31
C ARG A 238 5.32 5.72 12.78
N ARG A 239 5.52 4.56 13.43
CA ARG A 239 6.83 4.08 13.82
C ARG A 239 7.69 3.81 12.60
N THR A 240 8.99 3.91 12.82
CA THR A 240 10.01 3.55 11.84
C THR A 240 9.77 2.15 11.26
N ASN A 241 9.69 2.05 9.91
CA ASN A 241 9.47 0.82 9.17
C ASN A 241 8.19 0.04 9.58
N ALA A 242 7.09 0.76 9.85
CA ALA A 242 5.80 0.17 10.14
C ALA A 242 5.29 -0.67 8.95
N ARG A 243 5.14 -1.98 9.17
CA ARG A 243 4.78 -2.94 8.12
C ARG A 243 3.88 -4.04 8.67
N PHE A 244 2.73 -4.21 8.02
CA PHE A 244 1.85 -5.33 8.26
C PHE A 244 2.29 -6.52 7.38
N ARG A 245 2.14 -7.76 7.89
CA ARG A 245 2.43 -9.00 7.13
C ARG A 245 3.84 -9.14 6.54
N SER A 246 4.85 -8.52 7.14
CA SER A 246 6.23 -8.62 6.68
C SER A 246 7.06 -9.61 7.51
N GLY A 247 8.11 -10.17 6.91
CA GLY A 247 9.06 -11.02 7.62
C GLY A 247 9.91 -10.20 8.60
N SER A 248 9.92 -10.59 9.87
CA SER A 248 10.77 -10.00 10.91
C SER A 248 11.68 -11.04 11.56
N LEU A 249 12.68 -10.57 12.29
CA LEU A 249 13.60 -11.38 13.08
C LEU A 249 13.51 -10.92 14.53
N ALA A 250 13.22 -11.85 15.42
CA ALA A 250 13.07 -11.55 16.84
C ALA A 250 13.91 -12.48 17.70
N ARG A 251 14.51 -11.88 18.74
CA ARG A 251 15.09 -12.61 19.86
C ARG A 251 13.98 -13.18 20.74
N THR A 252 13.83 -14.51 20.72
CA THR A 252 12.79 -15.21 21.48
C THR A 252 13.09 -15.27 22.98
N ASP A 253 14.35 -15.05 23.37
CA ASP A 253 14.82 -14.98 24.75
C ASP A 253 14.65 -13.59 25.38
N ALA A 254 14.44 -12.54 24.57
CA ALA A 254 14.28 -11.16 25.04
C ALA A 254 12.85 -10.88 25.53
N CYS A 255 12.69 -10.81 26.86
CA CYS A 255 11.46 -10.40 27.55
C CYS A 255 11.79 -9.85 28.96
N ILE A 256 11.29 -8.66 29.29
CA ILE A 256 11.46 -8.03 30.61
C ILE A 256 10.45 -8.64 31.58
N ARG A 257 10.89 -9.01 32.79
CA ARG A 257 10.03 -9.65 33.80
C ARG A 257 10.25 -9.15 35.22
N GLY A 258 11.01 -8.07 35.40
CA GLY A 258 11.51 -7.63 36.70
C GLY A 258 10.52 -6.84 37.57
N ARG A 259 9.27 -6.63 37.13
CA ARG A 259 8.31 -5.75 37.81
C ARG A 259 7.16 -6.53 38.43
N ASP A 260 7.04 -6.41 39.75
CA ASP A 260 5.81 -6.66 40.49
C ASP A 260 5.09 -5.33 40.71
N LEU A 261 3.85 -5.24 40.25
CA LEU A 261 3.01 -4.05 40.35
C LEU A 261 2.30 -3.99 41.71
N ASN A 262 2.10 -2.78 42.21
CA ASN A 262 1.21 -2.53 43.35
C ASN A 262 -0.26 -2.39 42.91
N ASP A 263 -1.17 -2.33 43.88
CA ASP A 263 -2.62 -2.23 43.66
C ASP A 263 -3.00 -1.06 42.73
N ALA A 264 -2.41 0.12 42.92
CA ALA A 264 -2.71 1.30 42.11
C ALA A 264 -2.25 1.13 40.65
N GLU A 265 -1.09 0.53 40.42
CA GLU A 265 -0.59 0.23 39.08
C GLU A 265 -1.45 -0.83 38.37
N VAL A 266 -1.88 -1.88 39.07
CA VAL A 266 -2.80 -2.88 38.51
C VAL A 266 -4.15 -2.25 38.17
N ARG A 267 -4.68 -1.36 39.03
CA ARG A 267 -5.91 -0.61 38.74
C ARG A 267 -5.78 0.28 37.51
N ALA A 268 -4.64 0.96 37.32
CA ALA A 268 -4.40 1.77 36.13
C ALA A 268 -4.46 0.93 34.83
N ILE A 269 -3.87 -0.26 34.83
CA ILE A 269 -3.95 -1.19 33.68
C ILE A 269 -5.39 -1.70 33.49
N ASN A 270 -6.07 -2.10 34.56
CA ASN A 270 -7.47 -2.52 34.51
C ASN A 270 -8.39 -1.41 34.00
N PHE A 271 -8.10 -0.15 34.34
CA PHE A 271 -8.83 1.02 33.83
C PHE A 271 -8.70 1.12 32.30
N ALA A 272 -7.51 0.92 31.74
CA ALA A 272 -7.32 0.90 30.29
C ALA A 272 -8.05 -0.26 29.61
N ILE A 273 -7.98 -1.48 30.18
CA ILE A 273 -8.68 -2.68 29.67
C ILE A 273 -10.20 -2.46 29.66
N LYS A 274 -10.77 -1.96 30.77
CA LYS A 274 -12.20 -1.67 30.88
C LYS A 274 -12.65 -0.60 29.90
N SER A 275 -11.87 0.48 29.79
CA SER A 275 -12.19 1.62 28.93
C SER A 275 -12.19 1.29 27.43
N ARG A 276 -11.55 0.19 27.02
CA ARG A 276 -11.45 -0.25 25.61
C ARG A 276 -12.24 -1.53 25.31
N ALA A 277 -12.88 -2.13 26.33
CA ALA A 277 -13.82 -3.22 26.17
C ALA A 277 -15.03 -2.78 25.33
N ARG A 278 -15.73 -3.74 24.70
CA ARG A 278 -16.95 -3.44 23.95
C ARG A 278 -18.14 -3.33 24.90
N LYS A 279 -18.40 -4.40 25.65
CA LYS A 279 -19.59 -4.54 26.51
C LYS A 279 -19.30 -5.23 27.83
N TYR A 280 -18.40 -6.20 27.89
CA TYR A 280 -18.20 -7.01 29.09
C TYR A 280 -16.76 -7.01 29.60
N VAL A 281 -16.61 -6.92 30.93
CA VAL A 281 -15.35 -7.13 31.66
C VAL A 281 -15.60 -8.10 32.80
N ALA A 282 -14.67 -9.03 33.04
CA ALA A 282 -14.80 -10.08 34.04
C ALA A 282 -13.56 -10.23 34.93
N ALA A 283 -13.79 -10.62 36.18
CA ALA A 283 -12.75 -10.80 37.20
C ALA A 283 -13.16 -11.84 38.25
N SER A 284 -12.20 -12.25 39.07
CA SER A 284 -12.46 -13.13 40.23
C SER A 284 -13.13 -12.42 41.41
N ASP A 285 -12.97 -11.10 41.50
CA ASP A 285 -13.54 -10.25 42.55
C ASP A 285 -14.30 -9.08 41.90
N PRO A 286 -15.53 -8.78 42.32
CA PRO A 286 -16.30 -7.68 41.75
C PRO A 286 -15.66 -6.30 41.95
N GLU A 287 -14.86 -6.08 42.99
CA GLU A 287 -14.20 -4.78 43.23
C GLU A 287 -13.12 -4.48 42.18
N PHE A 288 -12.56 -5.50 41.53
CA PHE A 288 -11.56 -5.31 40.46
C PHE A 288 -12.19 -4.73 39.17
N LEU A 289 -13.51 -4.80 39.03
CA LEU A 289 -14.26 -4.34 37.85
C LEU A 289 -14.54 -2.83 37.86
N TYR A 290 -14.22 -2.12 38.94
CA TYR A 290 -14.42 -0.68 39.08
C TYR A 290 -13.10 0.07 39.38
N PRO A 291 -12.06 -0.08 38.54
CA PRO A 291 -10.78 0.56 38.77
C PRO A 291 -10.87 2.08 38.88
N GLU A 292 -11.84 2.72 38.21
CA GLU A 292 -12.07 4.16 38.23
C GLU A 292 -12.48 4.74 39.60
N ARG A 293 -12.90 3.89 40.56
CA ARG A 293 -13.22 4.34 41.93
C ARG A 293 -11.98 4.80 42.71
N GLU A 294 -10.82 4.21 42.40
CA GLU A 294 -9.55 4.50 43.09
C GLU A 294 -8.47 5.04 42.13
N HIS A 295 -8.54 4.76 40.83
CA HIS A 295 -7.65 5.34 39.82
C HIS A 295 -8.15 6.72 39.38
N LEU A 296 -7.71 7.76 40.10
CA LEU A 296 -8.16 9.15 39.87
C LEU A 296 -7.31 9.93 38.85
N SER A 297 -6.17 9.38 38.42
CA SER A 297 -5.22 10.05 37.50
C SER A 297 -5.68 10.08 36.03
N GLY A 298 -6.89 9.56 35.73
CA GLY A 298 -7.47 9.56 34.38
C GLY A 298 -6.70 8.73 33.35
N TRP A 299 -6.97 8.99 32.07
CA TRP A 299 -6.38 8.24 30.95
C TRP A 299 -4.87 8.43 30.82
N GLU A 300 -4.38 9.66 30.99
CA GLU A 300 -2.95 9.99 30.91
C GLU A 300 -2.13 9.33 32.03
N GLY A 301 -2.75 9.14 33.21
CA GLY A 301 -2.13 8.48 34.35
C GLY A 301 -1.76 7.01 34.14
N VAL A 302 -2.22 6.39 33.06
CA VAL A 302 -1.88 5.00 32.70
C VAL A 302 -0.49 4.92 32.04
N ALA A 303 -0.10 5.91 31.22
CA ALA A 303 1.13 5.85 30.43
C ALA A 303 2.39 5.60 31.28
N PRO A 304 2.61 6.28 32.43
CA PRO A 304 3.78 6.03 33.26
C PRO A 304 3.85 4.59 33.80
N VAL A 305 2.71 3.93 33.99
CA VAL A 305 2.64 2.54 34.48
C VAL A 305 3.06 1.56 33.39
N LEU A 306 2.65 1.80 32.15
CA LEU A 306 2.95 0.91 31.02
C LEU A 306 4.41 1.01 30.53
N MET A 307 5.08 2.13 30.77
CA MET A 307 6.46 2.31 30.30
C MET A 307 7.44 1.37 31.02
N PRO A 308 8.29 0.63 30.29
CA PRO A 308 9.31 -0.23 30.88
C PRO A 308 10.31 0.61 31.67
N LYS A 309 10.76 0.10 32.83
CA LYS A 309 11.61 0.85 33.77
C LYS A 309 13.10 0.49 33.68
N SER A 310 13.41 -0.70 33.18
CA SER A 310 14.79 -1.21 33.08
C SER A 310 14.89 -2.27 31.99
N GLN A 311 16.10 -2.78 31.73
CA GLN A 311 16.35 -3.90 30.81
C GLN A 311 15.93 -3.65 29.34
N THR A 312 15.74 -2.38 28.95
CA THR A 312 15.43 -2.00 27.56
C THR A 312 16.58 -2.29 26.60
N TRP A 313 17.82 -2.39 27.10
CA TRP A 313 19.01 -2.80 26.35
C TRP A 313 18.94 -4.22 25.75
N LEU A 314 17.98 -5.05 26.18
CA LEU A 314 17.69 -6.35 25.57
C LEU A 314 17.12 -6.23 24.15
N PHE A 315 16.58 -5.05 23.81
CA PHE A 315 15.95 -4.73 22.54
C PHE A 315 16.80 -3.73 21.77
N GLY A 316 16.62 -3.70 20.46
CA GLY A 316 17.46 -2.92 19.56
C GLY A 316 18.72 -3.64 19.12
N GLY A 317 19.72 -2.88 18.71
CA GLY A 317 20.94 -3.39 18.07
C GLY A 317 20.74 -3.87 16.63
N GLU A 318 21.86 -4.07 15.94
CA GLU A 318 21.89 -4.62 14.59
C GLU A 318 22.20 -6.14 14.67
N THR A 319 21.47 -6.95 13.92
CA THR A 319 21.68 -8.41 13.84
C THR A 319 22.28 -8.78 12.50
N PHE A 320 23.39 -9.52 12.54
CA PHE A 320 24.03 -10.10 11.37
C PHE A 320 23.85 -11.62 11.41
N ILE A 321 23.34 -12.19 10.32
CA ILE A 321 23.10 -13.63 10.17
C ILE A 321 24.15 -14.18 9.22
N GLY A 322 24.89 -15.20 9.65
CA GLY A 322 25.78 -15.97 8.78
C GLY A 322 25.15 -17.31 8.42
N TYR A 323 25.03 -17.58 7.12
CA TYR A 323 24.55 -18.87 6.62
C TYR A 323 25.71 -19.84 6.36
N LYS A 324 25.41 -21.15 6.37
CA LYS A 324 26.42 -22.21 6.14
C LYS A 324 27.08 -22.13 4.76
N ASP A 325 26.42 -21.50 3.79
CA ASP A 325 26.91 -21.29 2.43
C ASP A 325 27.75 -20.00 2.28
N GLY A 326 28.03 -19.30 3.38
CA GLY A 326 28.82 -18.07 3.40
C GLY A 326 28.01 -16.80 3.09
N ARG A 327 26.71 -16.91 2.78
CA ARG A 327 25.86 -15.72 2.68
C ARG A 327 25.71 -15.03 4.03
N THR A 328 25.43 -13.74 3.97
CA THR A 328 25.10 -12.94 5.15
C THR A 328 23.79 -12.20 4.94
N ASP A 329 23.03 -12.04 6.03
CA ASP A 329 21.86 -11.16 6.08
C ASP A 329 21.99 -10.18 7.24
N TYR A 330 21.26 -9.08 7.16
CA TYR A 330 21.26 -8.02 8.15
C TYR A 330 19.82 -7.66 8.54
N ARG A 331 19.63 -7.33 9.82
CA ARG A 331 18.39 -6.74 10.35
C ARG A 331 18.72 -5.64 11.35
N ASP A 332 18.14 -4.46 11.17
CA ASP A 332 18.16 -3.40 12.17
C ASP A 332 17.05 -3.60 13.23
N PRO A 333 16.99 -2.76 14.28
CA PRO A 333 15.94 -2.83 15.31
C PRO A 333 14.50 -2.78 14.81
N PHE A 334 14.29 -2.19 13.63
CA PHE A 334 12.99 -1.97 13.01
C PHE A 334 12.73 -2.98 11.88
N GLY A 335 13.57 -4.01 11.75
CA GLY A 335 13.43 -5.09 10.78
C GLY A 335 13.89 -4.75 9.36
N ARG A 336 14.53 -3.59 9.14
CA ARG A 336 15.09 -3.22 7.83
C ARG A 336 16.24 -4.14 7.45
N THR A 337 16.35 -4.47 6.17
CA THR A 337 17.40 -5.36 5.63
C THR A 337 18.63 -4.61 5.12
N SER A 338 18.63 -3.29 5.17
CA SER A 338 19.71 -2.46 4.67
C SER A 338 20.00 -1.26 5.58
N SER A 339 21.18 -0.69 5.44
CA SER A 339 21.55 0.59 6.04
C SER A 339 21.19 1.79 5.15
N ALA A 340 20.38 1.60 4.11
CA ALA A 340 20.11 2.61 3.10
C ALA A 340 19.41 3.86 3.65
N HIS A 341 18.61 3.68 4.69
CA HIS A 341 18.01 4.79 5.44
C HIS A 341 19.03 5.82 5.95
N LYS A 342 20.30 5.44 6.15
CA LYS A 342 21.37 6.35 6.62
C LYS A 342 21.80 7.33 5.51
N TYR A 343 22.00 6.88 4.27
CA TYR A 343 22.41 7.76 3.16
C TYR A 343 21.24 8.37 2.38
N LEU A 344 20.03 7.81 2.51
CA LEU A 344 18.79 8.41 1.98
C LEU A 344 18.17 9.42 2.94
N ALA A 345 18.76 9.60 4.13
CA ALA A 345 18.33 10.62 5.08
C ALA A 345 18.56 12.03 4.51
N LYS A 346 17.69 12.96 4.89
CA LYS A 346 17.90 14.39 4.65
C LYS A 346 17.56 15.19 5.90
N GLU A 347 18.24 16.32 6.06
CA GLU A 347 17.97 17.21 7.18
C GLU A 347 16.64 17.93 6.97
N SER A 348 15.79 17.91 8.00
CA SER A 348 14.56 18.69 7.97
C SER A 348 14.89 20.19 8.04
N PRO A 349 14.19 21.04 7.26
CA PRO A 349 14.39 22.49 7.33
C PRO A 349 14.18 23.01 8.76
N LYS A 350 15.14 23.80 9.26
CA LYS A 350 15.04 24.44 10.58
C LYS A 350 14.03 25.59 10.59
N GLU A 351 13.91 26.28 9.47
CA GLU A 351 12.96 27.35 9.25
C GLU A 351 11.89 26.90 8.25
N ILE A 352 10.63 27.14 8.60
CA ILE A 352 9.48 26.87 7.74
C ILE A 352 8.87 28.22 7.38
N SER A 353 8.97 28.59 6.10
CA SER A 353 8.35 29.81 5.56
C SER A 353 7.51 29.46 4.33
N SER A 354 6.44 30.21 4.12
CA SER A 354 5.44 30.02 3.06
C SER A 354 6.05 29.88 1.67
N ASP A 355 7.08 30.66 1.35
CA ASP A 355 7.67 30.73 0.01
C ASP A 355 8.86 29.77 -0.18
N LEU A 356 9.38 29.19 0.90
CA LEU A 356 10.48 28.24 0.82
C LEU A 356 10.01 26.89 0.26
N PRO A 357 10.89 26.14 -0.44
CA PRO A 357 10.58 24.79 -0.88
C PRO A 357 10.10 23.91 0.27
N CYS A 358 9.03 23.16 0.03
CA CYS A 358 8.48 22.27 1.03
C CYS A 358 9.47 21.16 1.40
N GLY A 359 9.66 20.90 2.71
CA GLY A 359 10.55 19.86 3.21
C GLY A 359 10.20 18.44 2.75
N CYS A 360 8.99 18.20 2.23
CA CYS A 360 8.60 16.92 1.65
C CYS A 360 9.26 16.64 0.29
N GLY A 361 10.00 17.60 -0.28
CA GLY A 361 10.72 17.45 -1.54
C GLY A 361 9.82 17.38 -2.78
N SER A 362 8.62 17.97 -2.73
CA SER A 362 7.66 17.97 -3.85
C SER A 362 8.05 18.88 -5.02
N GLY A 363 8.95 19.84 -4.78
CA GLY A 363 9.28 20.90 -5.75
C GLY A 363 8.43 22.17 -5.60
N PHE A 364 7.34 22.12 -4.82
CA PHE A 364 6.48 23.27 -4.55
C PHE A 364 6.91 24.02 -3.28
N ALA A 365 6.51 25.29 -3.17
CA ALA A 365 6.61 26.06 -1.93
C ALA A 365 5.78 25.43 -0.80
N PHE A 366 6.16 25.64 0.46
CA PHE A 366 5.48 25.08 1.62
C PHE A 366 4.00 25.49 1.67
N SER A 367 3.70 26.77 1.44
CA SER A 367 2.33 27.33 1.38
C SER A 367 1.46 26.62 0.36
N ALA A 368 2.03 26.24 -0.79
CA ALA A 368 1.33 25.51 -1.84
C ALA A 368 1.28 23.99 -1.58
N CYS A 369 1.98 23.44 -0.57
CA CYS A 369 2.17 21.99 -0.43
C CYS A 369 1.69 21.41 0.90
N CYS A 370 2.48 21.56 1.98
CA CYS A 370 2.20 20.94 3.27
C CYS A 370 1.60 21.90 4.30
N ASP A 371 1.41 23.17 3.93
CA ASP A 371 0.78 24.15 4.79
C ASP A 371 -0.68 23.79 5.11
N GLY A 372 -1.05 23.91 6.38
CA GLY A 372 -2.32 23.45 6.94
C GLY A 372 -2.40 21.95 7.25
N ARG A 373 -1.35 21.15 7.01
CA ARG A 373 -1.32 19.72 7.38
C ARG A 373 -0.66 19.48 8.72
N ALA A 374 -1.21 18.56 9.51
CA ALA A 374 -0.56 18.11 10.72
C ALA A 374 0.75 17.37 10.38
N VAL A 375 1.76 17.47 11.27
CA VAL A 375 3.10 16.92 11.02
C VAL A 375 3.08 15.41 10.70
N HIS A 376 2.19 14.65 11.33
CA HIS A 376 2.05 13.20 11.13
C HIS A 376 1.35 12.82 9.81
N GLU A 377 0.69 13.77 9.13
CA GLU A 377 0.03 13.59 7.83
C GLU A 377 0.90 14.08 6.66
N ARG A 378 2.06 14.67 6.94
CA ARG A 378 2.99 15.12 5.90
C ARG A 378 3.77 13.91 5.37
N PRO A 379 4.06 13.84 4.05
CA PRO A 379 5.08 12.93 3.55
C PRO A 379 6.42 13.17 4.26
N SER A 380 7.33 12.19 4.23
CA SER A 380 8.59 12.27 4.97
C SER A 380 9.41 13.53 4.63
N TRP A 381 9.87 14.24 5.67
CA TRP A 381 10.82 15.36 5.58
C TRP A 381 12.24 14.96 5.98
N THR A 382 12.43 13.72 6.41
CA THR A 382 13.68 13.18 6.95
C THR A 382 14.35 12.21 5.99
N THR A 383 13.72 11.93 4.85
CA THR A 383 14.21 11.00 3.83
C THR A 383 13.95 11.58 2.45
N LEU A 384 14.82 11.27 1.48
CA LEU A 384 14.67 11.69 0.10
C LEU A 384 13.32 11.22 -0.48
N SER A 385 12.59 12.16 -1.08
CA SER A 385 11.29 11.98 -1.72
C SER A 385 11.40 11.23 -3.05
N ILE A 386 10.25 10.83 -3.62
CA ILE A 386 10.19 10.22 -4.95
C ILE A 386 10.83 11.12 -6.01
N ARG A 387 10.48 12.41 -6.01
CA ARG A 387 11.05 13.40 -6.93
C ARG A 387 12.57 13.55 -6.73
N GLU A 388 13.03 13.68 -5.49
CA GLU A 388 14.45 13.85 -5.19
C GLU A 388 15.28 12.64 -5.64
N ARG A 389 14.75 11.41 -5.45
CA ARG A 389 15.37 10.16 -5.93
C ARG A 389 15.39 10.09 -7.46
N ASN A 390 14.30 10.44 -8.14
CA ASN A 390 14.27 10.47 -9.60
C ASN A 390 15.27 11.48 -10.17
N LEU A 391 15.36 12.68 -9.59
CA LEU A 391 16.36 13.67 -10.01
C LEU A 391 17.80 13.22 -9.71
N ALA A 392 18.03 12.49 -8.62
CA ALA A 392 19.32 11.88 -8.34
C ALA A 392 19.69 10.82 -9.39
N LEU A 393 18.70 10.02 -9.83
CA LEU A 393 18.88 9.07 -10.92
C LEU A 393 19.17 9.77 -12.25
N CYS A 394 18.44 10.85 -12.61
CA CYS A 394 18.73 11.63 -13.81
C CYS A 394 20.18 12.13 -13.83
N ARG A 395 20.65 12.70 -12.70
CA ARG A 395 22.04 13.13 -12.54
C ARG A 395 23.03 11.98 -12.68
N ALA A 396 22.74 10.82 -12.08
CA ALA A 396 23.58 9.64 -12.19
C ALA A 396 23.65 9.13 -13.65
N VAL A 397 22.51 9.04 -14.35
CA VAL A 397 22.44 8.65 -15.77
C VAL A 397 23.24 9.60 -16.63
N ARG A 398 23.05 10.92 -16.48
CA ARG A 398 23.83 11.93 -17.22
C ARG A 398 25.33 11.81 -16.95
N GLY A 399 25.73 11.59 -15.70
CA GLY A 399 27.13 11.44 -15.33
C GLY A 399 27.76 10.12 -15.83
N ILE A 400 27.02 9.02 -15.84
CA ILE A 400 27.50 7.71 -16.30
C ILE A 400 27.57 7.63 -17.82
N LEU A 401 26.59 8.22 -18.51
CA LEU A 401 26.54 8.27 -19.98
C LEU A 401 27.28 9.49 -20.55
N GLU A 402 27.86 10.34 -19.71
CA GLU A 402 28.59 11.56 -20.09
C GLU A 402 27.77 12.49 -21.00
N VAL A 403 26.47 12.66 -20.69
CA VAL A 403 25.54 13.46 -21.50
C VAL A 403 25.75 14.95 -21.21
N ASP A 404 26.25 15.68 -22.19
CA ASP A 404 26.30 17.14 -22.21
C ASP A 404 25.24 17.76 -23.15
N LYS A 405 25.29 19.07 -23.38
CA LYS A 405 24.31 19.77 -24.25
C LYS A 405 24.47 19.46 -25.74
N SER A 406 25.63 18.94 -26.16
CA SER A 406 26.00 18.64 -27.54
C SER A 406 26.00 17.14 -27.86
N THR A 407 25.96 16.26 -26.86
CA THR A 407 25.98 14.81 -27.06
C THR A 407 24.70 14.35 -27.77
N GLY A 408 24.86 13.74 -28.95
CA GLY A 408 23.74 13.12 -29.67
C GLY A 408 23.41 11.72 -29.16
N TRP A 409 22.17 11.25 -29.37
CA TRP A 409 21.78 9.89 -28.97
C TRP A 409 22.57 8.79 -29.67
N LEU A 410 22.98 9.01 -30.92
CA LEU A 410 23.84 8.07 -31.64
C LEU A 410 25.17 7.84 -30.92
N GLU A 411 25.83 8.91 -30.47
CA GLU A 411 27.09 8.86 -29.72
C GLU A 411 26.94 8.11 -28.38
N ILE A 412 25.82 8.34 -27.68
CA ILE A 412 25.49 7.60 -26.45
C ILE A 412 25.35 6.11 -26.74
N ARG A 413 24.66 5.75 -27.83
CA ARG A 413 24.41 4.37 -28.24
C ARG A 413 25.70 3.64 -28.65
N GLU A 414 26.63 4.32 -29.32
CA GLU A 414 27.94 3.78 -29.68
C GLU A 414 28.81 3.49 -28.43
N ARG A 415 28.70 4.30 -27.39
CA ARG A 415 29.47 4.14 -26.14
C ARG A 415 28.83 3.18 -25.15
N LEU A 416 27.53 2.90 -25.27
CA LEU A 416 26.76 2.11 -24.31
C LEU A 416 27.33 0.69 -24.16
N ASN A 417 27.77 0.34 -22.95
CA ASN A 417 28.39 -0.94 -22.65
C ASN A 417 27.83 -1.55 -21.34
N ASN A 418 28.29 -2.75 -21.01
CA ASN A 418 27.81 -3.50 -19.85
C ASN A 418 28.13 -2.80 -18.51
N ASP A 419 29.21 -2.02 -18.43
CA ASP A 419 29.56 -1.25 -17.24
C ASP A 419 28.56 -0.11 -17.00
N HIS A 420 28.18 0.61 -18.07
CA HIS A 420 27.14 1.64 -18.00
C HIS A 420 25.80 1.05 -17.53
N VAL A 421 25.38 -0.08 -18.12
CA VAL A 421 24.15 -0.77 -17.72
C VAL A 421 24.18 -1.14 -16.24
N ARG A 422 25.28 -1.76 -15.79
CA ARG A 422 25.44 -2.17 -14.40
C ARG A 422 25.36 -0.96 -13.46
N ARG A 423 26.16 0.09 -13.70
CA ARG A 423 26.25 1.27 -12.83
C ARG A 423 24.95 2.07 -12.74
N ILE A 424 24.22 2.20 -13.85
CA ILE A 424 22.90 2.88 -13.86
C ILE A 424 21.90 2.11 -12.99
N ASN A 425 21.87 0.78 -13.12
CA ASN A 425 20.96 -0.05 -12.36
C ASN A 425 21.39 -0.19 -10.88
N GLU A 426 22.69 -0.16 -10.58
CA GLU A 426 23.21 -0.02 -9.21
C GLU A 426 22.76 1.30 -8.57
N ALA A 427 22.79 2.42 -9.31
CA ALA A 427 22.30 3.70 -8.82
C ALA A 427 20.80 3.65 -8.53
N PHE A 428 19.99 3.05 -9.42
CA PHE A 428 18.56 2.85 -9.17
C PHE A 428 18.32 1.96 -7.95
N ALA A 429 19.03 0.83 -7.83
CA ALA A 429 18.92 -0.09 -6.70
C ALA A 429 19.28 0.58 -5.36
N ALA A 430 20.29 1.45 -5.34
CA ALA A 430 20.68 2.20 -4.15
C ALA A 430 19.63 3.25 -3.74
N LEU A 431 18.98 3.90 -4.71
CA LEU A 431 17.92 4.87 -4.44
C LEU A 431 16.62 4.20 -3.97
N TRP A 432 16.44 2.91 -4.25
CA TRP A 432 15.21 2.17 -4.02
C TRP A 432 15.46 0.82 -3.33
N PRO A 433 15.93 0.84 -2.07
CA PRO A 433 16.15 -0.38 -1.30
C PRO A 433 14.80 -1.06 -0.96
N LEU A 434 14.80 -2.37 -0.72
CA LEU A 434 13.58 -3.15 -0.48
C LEU A 434 12.82 -2.76 0.80
N ASP A 435 13.50 -2.14 1.76
CA ASP A 435 12.90 -1.58 2.98
C ASP A 435 12.31 -0.16 2.79
N THR A 436 12.12 0.28 1.54
CA THR A 436 11.46 1.56 1.25
C THR A 436 9.97 1.50 1.56
N SER A 437 9.52 2.31 2.52
CA SER A 437 8.10 2.57 2.77
C SER A 437 7.53 3.52 1.71
N LEU A 438 6.97 2.98 0.62
CA LEU A 438 6.38 3.80 -0.44
C LEU A 438 5.23 4.68 0.08
N ALA A 439 4.42 4.17 1.02
CA ALA A 439 3.32 4.92 1.64
C ALA A 439 3.75 6.23 2.31
N GLU A 440 4.96 6.27 2.89
CA GLU A 440 5.52 7.48 3.52
C GLU A 440 6.05 8.51 2.52
N LEU A 441 6.41 8.07 1.31
CA LEU A 441 6.98 8.92 0.26
C LEU A 441 5.93 9.43 -0.74
N LEU A 442 4.83 8.69 -0.89
CA LEU A 442 3.73 9.10 -1.76
C LEU A 442 3.19 10.48 -1.33
N PRO A 443 2.84 11.36 -2.30
CA PRO A 443 2.13 12.59 -1.97
C PRO A 443 0.81 12.31 -1.25
N TRP A 444 0.42 13.16 -0.31
CA TRP A 444 -0.86 13.01 0.40
C TRP A 444 -2.04 13.48 -0.48
N PRO A 445 -3.25 12.89 -0.32
CA PRO A 445 -4.48 13.39 -0.95
C PRO A 445 -4.77 14.86 -0.61
N GLN A 446 -5.02 15.70 -1.62
CA GLN A 446 -5.19 17.16 -1.42
C GLN A 446 -6.19 17.72 -2.44
N LEU A 447 -6.81 18.87 -2.14
CA LEU A 447 -7.85 19.49 -2.96
C LEU A 447 -7.38 20.70 -3.78
N ARG A 448 -6.17 21.22 -3.54
CA ARG A 448 -5.63 22.43 -4.17
C ARG A 448 -5.18 22.22 -5.61
N ARG A 449 -4.81 20.99 -5.97
CA ARG A 449 -4.30 20.62 -7.31
C ARG A 449 -4.97 19.34 -7.80
N SER A 450 -5.27 19.25 -9.08
CA SER A 450 -5.72 18.00 -9.69
C SER A 450 -4.53 17.08 -9.91
N ARG A 451 -4.65 15.84 -9.45
CA ARG A 451 -3.64 14.80 -9.65
C ARG A 451 -4.24 13.64 -10.43
N ALA A 452 -3.57 13.21 -11.49
CA ALA A 452 -4.00 12.11 -12.32
C ALA A 452 -2.99 10.95 -12.23
N LEU A 453 -3.48 9.71 -12.20
CA LEU A 453 -2.66 8.51 -12.26
C LEU A 453 -2.91 7.81 -13.60
N LEU A 454 -1.83 7.55 -14.34
CA LEU A 454 -1.89 6.76 -15.56
C LEU A 454 -2.08 5.28 -15.20
N LEU A 455 -3.26 4.74 -15.48
CA LEU A 455 -3.54 3.31 -15.44
C LEU A 455 -3.23 2.71 -16.82
N GLY A 456 -1.95 2.55 -17.10
CA GLY A 456 -1.46 2.08 -18.40
C GLY A 456 0.02 1.79 -18.37
N MET A 457 0.57 1.50 -19.54
CA MET A 457 2.00 1.24 -19.73
C MET A 457 2.78 2.54 -19.95
N VAL A 458 4.02 2.58 -19.47
CA VAL A 458 4.98 3.63 -19.80
C VAL A 458 5.96 3.07 -20.83
N ASP A 459 5.98 3.66 -22.01
CA ASP A 459 6.88 3.30 -23.11
C ASP A 459 7.40 4.57 -23.80
N PRO A 460 8.69 4.64 -24.19
CA PRO A 460 9.24 5.82 -24.85
C PRO A 460 8.54 6.19 -26.17
N ARG A 461 7.87 5.24 -26.83
CA ARG A 461 7.11 5.50 -28.07
C ARG A 461 5.76 6.16 -27.82
N THR A 462 5.23 6.06 -26.61
CA THR A 462 3.89 6.58 -26.28
C THR A 462 3.93 7.70 -25.25
N VAL A 463 5.06 7.93 -24.57
CA VAL A 463 5.24 8.91 -23.49
C VAL A 463 4.78 10.32 -23.85
N GLN A 464 4.95 10.72 -25.12
CA GLN A 464 4.46 11.96 -25.68
C GLN A 464 2.94 12.10 -25.54
N ARG A 465 2.21 11.05 -25.92
CA ARG A 465 0.76 11.03 -25.95
C ARG A 465 0.16 10.73 -24.58
N THR A 466 0.81 9.90 -23.79
CA THR A 466 0.26 9.38 -22.53
C THR A 466 0.65 10.19 -21.30
N LEU A 467 1.74 10.96 -21.35
CA LEU A 467 2.24 11.75 -20.22
C LEU A 467 2.45 13.22 -20.57
N THR A 468 3.48 13.57 -21.33
CA THR A 468 3.88 14.98 -21.53
C THR A 468 2.80 15.81 -22.24
N GLY A 469 2.12 15.24 -23.23
CA GLY A 469 0.99 15.88 -23.93
C GLY A 469 -0.26 16.08 -23.07
N ILE A 470 -0.36 15.37 -21.93
CA ILE A 470 -1.50 15.40 -21.01
C ILE A 470 -1.29 16.42 -19.88
N LEU A 471 -0.06 16.86 -19.62
CA LEU A 471 0.28 17.83 -18.58
C LEU A 471 -0.47 19.18 -18.65
N PRO A 472 -0.94 19.68 -19.81
CA PRO A 472 -1.78 20.87 -19.82
C PRO A 472 -3.17 20.69 -19.21
N TYR A 473 -3.62 19.47 -18.95
CA TYR A 473 -4.97 19.18 -18.44
C TYR A 473 -4.99 18.81 -16.94
N PHE A 474 -3.80 18.65 -16.31
CA PHE A 474 -3.66 18.31 -14.90
C PHE A 474 -2.51 19.09 -14.25
N ASP A 475 -2.56 19.30 -12.94
CA ASP A 475 -1.44 19.93 -12.23
C ASP A 475 -0.30 18.94 -11.95
N GLU A 476 -0.65 17.68 -11.70
CA GLU A 476 0.29 16.60 -11.38
C GLU A 476 -0.14 15.28 -12.05
N VAL A 477 0.82 14.51 -12.58
CA VAL A 477 0.62 13.18 -13.16
C VAL A 477 1.53 12.16 -12.46
N ILE A 478 0.96 11.03 -12.06
CA ILE A 478 1.67 9.86 -11.52
C ILE A 478 1.72 8.79 -12.61
N ALA A 479 2.92 8.22 -12.80
CA ALA A 479 3.12 7.06 -13.65
C ALA A 479 4.07 6.06 -12.99
N VAL A 480 4.01 4.80 -13.41
CA VAL A 480 4.95 3.79 -12.94
C VAL A 480 6.37 4.10 -13.44
N HIS A 481 7.36 3.89 -12.59
CA HIS A 481 8.76 4.05 -12.97
C HIS A 481 9.17 2.96 -13.99
N PRO A 482 9.89 3.30 -15.08
CA PRO A 482 10.19 2.35 -16.16
C PRO A 482 11.28 1.31 -15.79
N PHE A 483 12.08 1.58 -14.76
CA PHE A 483 13.08 0.61 -14.27
C PHE A 483 12.45 -0.45 -13.35
N ILE A 484 12.88 -1.69 -13.52
CA ILE A 484 12.68 -2.77 -12.53
C ILE A 484 13.66 -2.59 -11.37
N ASN A 485 13.27 -2.96 -10.15
CA ASN A 485 14.19 -2.93 -9.02
C ASN A 485 15.13 -4.16 -9.03
N PRO A 486 16.45 -3.99 -9.26
CA PRO A 486 17.38 -5.12 -9.30
C PRO A 486 17.49 -5.87 -7.96
N ASN A 487 17.17 -5.21 -6.84
CA ASN A 487 17.19 -5.85 -5.52
C ASN A 487 16.07 -6.89 -5.34
N GLY A 488 14.98 -6.77 -6.10
CA GLY A 488 13.77 -7.59 -5.95
C GLY A 488 13.68 -8.78 -6.91
N VAL A 489 14.70 -9.02 -7.73
CA VAL A 489 14.75 -10.06 -8.77
C VAL A 489 15.94 -11.00 -8.57
N ARG A 490 15.87 -12.21 -9.13
CA ARG A 490 16.96 -13.19 -9.03
C ARG A 490 18.18 -12.75 -9.85
N PRO A 491 19.42 -13.14 -9.48
CA PRO A 491 20.65 -12.72 -10.16
C PRO A 491 20.65 -12.97 -11.69
N GLU A 492 20.07 -14.06 -12.17
CA GLU A 492 20.01 -14.37 -13.60
C GLU A 492 19.07 -13.44 -14.40
N TYR A 493 18.16 -12.75 -13.72
CA TYR A 493 17.21 -11.78 -14.28
C TYR A 493 17.51 -10.33 -13.84
N SER A 494 18.68 -10.07 -13.25
CA SER A 494 19.06 -8.74 -12.79
C SER A 494 19.98 -8.03 -13.80
N PRO A 495 19.73 -6.75 -14.11
CA PRO A 495 20.60 -5.95 -14.98
C PRO A 495 21.96 -5.63 -14.35
N ILE A 496 22.14 -5.85 -13.04
CA ILE A 496 23.42 -5.64 -12.35
C ILE A 496 24.37 -6.81 -12.60
N THR A 497 23.86 -8.04 -12.48
CA THR A 497 24.64 -9.28 -12.61
C THR A 497 24.69 -9.80 -14.05
N SER A 498 23.66 -9.52 -14.86
CA SER A 498 23.60 -9.91 -16.28
C SER A 498 23.44 -8.70 -17.23
N PRO A 499 24.27 -7.65 -17.14
CA PRO A 499 24.06 -6.38 -17.84
C PRO A 499 23.97 -6.51 -19.37
N GLY A 500 24.65 -7.48 -19.97
CA GLY A 500 24.61 -7.72 -21.42
C GLY A 500 23.21 -7.99 -21.97
N LYS A 501 22.29 -8.55 -21.16
CA LYS A 501 20.91 -8.88 -21.57
C LYS A 501 19.97 -7.67 -21.53
N PHE A 502 20.40 -6.56 -20.93
CA PHE A 502 19.54 -5.41 -20.60
C PHE A 502 19.99 -4.10 -21.27
N LYS A 503 20.94 -4.14 -22.22
CA LYS A 503 21.44 -2.92 -22.90
C LYS A 503 20.30 -2.10 -23.53
N GLU A 504 19.51 -2.73 -24.40
CA GLU A 504 18.41 -2.03 -25.10
C GLU A 504 17.31 -1.57 -24.12
N GLN A 505 16.96 -2.37 -23.12
CA GLN A 505 15.99 -1.97 -22.11
C GLN A 505 16.49 -0.77 -21.28
N THR A 506 17.77 -0.77 -20.89
CA THR A 506 18.36 0.33 -20.12
C THR A 506 18.38 1.62 -20.95
N LEU A 507 18.69 1.52 -22.24
CA LEU A 507 18.63 2.65 -23.18
C LEU A 507 17.23 3.27 -23.20
N ARG A 508 16.18 2.45 -23.42
CA ARG A 508 14.77 2.89 -23.45
C ARG A 508 14.33 3.54 -22.14
N ASN A 509 14.75 2.96 -21.01
CA ASN A 509 14.44 3.50 -19.69
C ASN A 509 15.13 4.86 -19.46
N CYS A 510 16.39 5.01 -19.90
CA CYS A 510 17.11 6.28 -19.80
C CYS A 510 16.49 7.36 -20.68
N ILE A 511 16.09 7.03 -21.90
CA ILE A 511 15.37 7.96 -22.80
C ILE A 511 14.10 8.47 -22.13
N THR A 512 13.26 7.55 -21.65
CA THR A 512 12.00 7.88 -20.97
C THR A 512 12.24 8.78 -19.75
N LEU A 513 13.25 8.44 -18.92
CA LEU A 513 13.59 9.21 -17.73
C LEU A 513 14.06 10.63 -18.07
N LEU A 514 14.93 10.79 -19.06
CA LEU A 514 15.50 12.08 -19.44
C LEU A 514 14.48 12.96 -20.17
N VAL A 515 13.57 12.36 -20.96
CA VAL A 515 12.42 13.06 -21.56
C VAL A 515 11.54 13.68 -20.48
N LEU A 516 11.30 12.96 -19.38
CA LEU A 516 10.44 13.41 -18.28
C LEU A 516 11.18 14.27 -17.23
N GLU A 517 12.51 14.42 -17.33
CA GLU A 517 13.33 15.14 -16.34
C GLU A 517 12.84 16.59 -16.08
N PRO A 518 12.48 17.40 -17.09
CA PRO A 518 11.99 18.77 -16.85
C PRO A 518 10.70 18.80 -16.02
N ASP A 519 9.78 17.87 -16.28
CA ASP A 519 8.49 17.82 -15.59
C ASP A 519 8.59 17.19 -14.20
N ILE A 520 9.53 16.26 -14.01
CA ILE A 520 9.92 15.76 -12.68
C ILE A 520 10.53 16.91 -11.89
N TRP A 521 11.41 17.70 -12.49
CA TRP A 521 12.01 18.87 -11.85
C TRP A 521 10.93 19.90 -11.48
N ALA A 522 9.94 20.15 -12.34
CA ALA A 522 8.82 21.04 -12.03
C ALA A 522 7.85 20.50 -10.96
N GLY A 523 7.95 19.22 -10.58
CA GLY A 523 7.02 18.56 -9.66
C GLY A 523 5.67 18.20 -10.29
N LYS A 524 5.58 18.25 -11.63
CA LYS A 524 4.40 17.89 -12.42
C LYS A 524 4.31 16.39 -12.69
N VAL A 525 5.44 15.69 -12.83
CA VAL A 525 5.49 14.23 -13.06
C VAL A 525 6.12 13.51 -11.87
N HIS A 526 5.44 12.48 -11.38
CA HIS A 526 5.94 11.59 -10.34
C HIS A 526 6.08 10.17 -10.91
N LEU A 527 7.31 9.77 -11.24
CA LEU A 527 7.62 8.38 -11.56
C LEU A 527 7.76 7.58 -10.27
N VAL A 528 6.75 6.76 -9.97
CA VAL A 528 6.70 5.98 -8.73
C VAL A 528 7.06 4.53 -9.02
N PRO A 529 8.04 3.94 -8.32
CA PRO A 529 8.32 2.52 -8.46
C PRO A 529 7.10 1.67 -8.14
N ASP A 530 6.95 0.58 -8.88
CA ASP A 530 5.86 -0.37 -8.71
C ASP A 530 5.96 -1.06 -7.34
N PRO A 531 4.93 -0.99 -6.47
CA PRO A 531 4.93 -1.67 -5.17
C PRO A 531 5.26 -3.17 -5.25
N LEU A 532 4.94 -3.82 -6.38
CA LEU A 532 5.29 -5.22 -6.63
C LEU A 532 6.80 -5.48 -6.56
N ASP A 533 7.64 -4.49 -6.85
CA ASP A 533 9.09 -4.64 -6.89
C ASP A 533 9.74 -4.61 -5.49
N PHE A 534 8.98 -4.24 -4.44
CA PHE A 534 9.52 -3.97 -3.08
C PHE A 534 8.99 -4.92 -2.02
N ASP A 535 7.67 -5.07 -1.96
CA ASP A 535 7.00 -5.77 -0.86
C ASP A 535 6.53 -7.16 -1.33
N PRO A 536 7.14 -8.25 -0.84
CA PRO A 536 6.71 -9.60 -1.18
C PRO A 536 5.28 -9.92 -0.77
N GLY A 537 4.80 -9.34 0.34
CA GLY A 537 3.42 -9.48 0.80
C GLY A 537 2.43 -8.85 -0.18
N PHE A 538 2.69 -7.61 -0.58
CA PHE A 538 1.90 -6.91 -1.59
C PHE A 538 1.88 -7.70 -2.92
N ARG A 539 3.05 -8.20 -3.34
CA ARG A 539 3.18 -9.02 -4.54
C ARG A 539 2.34 -10.30 -4.46
N ASN A 540 2.39 -11.00 -3.34
CA ASN A 540 1.62 -12.23 -3.14
C ASN A 540 0.11 -11.96 -3.13
N GLU A 541 -0.35 -10.87 -2.51
CA GLU A 541 -1.77 -10.47 -2.54
C GLU A 541 -2.23 -10.20 -3.98
N ILE A 542 -1.44 -9.46 -4.77
CA ILE A 542 -1.77 -9.21 -6.19
C ILE A 542 -1.79 -10.52 -6.99
N MET A 543 -0.81 -11.41 -6.81
CA MET A 543 -0.82 -12.72 -7.49
C MET A 543 -2.09 -13.51 -7.16
N GLN A 544 -2.49 -13.56 -5.90
CA GLN A 544 -3.71 -14.27 -5.49
C GLN A 544 -4.98 -13.64 -6.06
N ILE A 545 -5.05 -12.31 -6.14
CA ILE A 545 -6.15 -11.61 -6.81
C ILE A 545 -6.21 -12.00 -8.29
N MET A 546 -5.05 -12.07 -8.98
CA MET A 546 -4.99 -12.47 -10.38
C MET A 546 -5.35 -13.94 -10.59
N GLU A 547 -4.85 -14.85 -9.75
CA GLU A 547 -5.17 -16.29 -9.79
C GLU A 547 -6.66 -16.58 -9.56
N SER A 548 -7.35 -15.75 -8.77
CA SER A 548 -8.78 -15.90 -8.51
C SER A 548 -9.67 -15.56 -9.72
N ARG A 549 -9.13 -14.88 -10.74
CA ARG A 549 -9.85 -14.62 -11.99
C ARG A 549 -9.75 -15.85 -12.89
N CYS A 550 -10.86 -16.55 -13.07
CA CYS A 550 -10.95 -17.65 -14.03
C CYS A 550 -10.94 -17.11 -15.48
N GLY A 551 -9.89 -17.40 -16.25
CA GLY A 551 -9.84 -17.21 -17.71
C GLY A 551 -8.68 -16.35 -18.22
N ASP A 552 -8.34 -16.51 -19.50
CA ASP A 552 -7.38 -15.64 -20.19
C ASP A 552 -7.97 -14.22 -20.31
N MET A 553 -7.16 -13.20 -20.02
CA MET A 553 -7.58 -11.82 -20.17
C MET A 553 -7.59 -11.42 -21.64
N GLU A 554 -8.79 -11.20 -22.20
CA GLU A 554 -8.94 -10.70 -23.56
C GLU A 554 -8.57 -9.21 -23.64
N LEU A 555 -7.60 -8.91 -24.50
CA LEU A 555 -7.23 -7.53 -24.84
C LEU A 555 -8.33 -6.88 -25.67
N GLY A 556 -8.66 -5.63 -25.33
CA GLY A 556 -9.55 -4.81 -26.14
C GLY A 556 -8.97 -4.51 -27.53
N PRO A 557 -9.82 -4.11 -28.51
CA PRO A 557 -9.38 -3.78 -29.86
C PRO A 557 -8.24 -2.76 -29.95
N LEU A 558 -8.25 -1.70 -29.13
CA LEU A 558 -7.21 -0.67 -29.15
C LEU A 558 -5.89 -1.21 -28.62
N ASP A 559 -5.92 -1.92 -27.50
CA ASP A 559 -4.73 -2.54 -26.92
C ASP A 559 -4.15 -3.63 -27.84
N SER A 560 -5.00 -4.39 -28.53
CA SER A 560 -4.58 -5.37 -29.53
C SER A 560 -3.86 -4.71 -30.71
N GLN A 561 -4.36 -3.57 -31.20
CA GLN A 561 -3.71 -2.80 -32.26
C GLN A 561 -2.37 -2.21 -31.79
N LEU A 562 -2.34 -1.61 -30.61
CA LEU A 562 -1.12 -1.08 -30.01
C LEU A 562 -0.08 -2.19 -29.84
N SER A 563 -0.46 -3.33 -29.26
CA SER A 563 0.43 -4.49 -29.08
C SER A 563 1.02 -4.98 -30.41
N LYS A 564 0.21 -5.05 -31.48
CA LYS A 564 0.69 -5.40 -32.83
C LYS A 564 1.66 -4.36 -33.39
N ALA A 565 1.37 -3.07 -33.22
CA ALA A 565 2.24 -1.99 -33.68
C ALA A 565 3.60 -2.03 -32.96
N LEU A 566 3.59 -2.13 -31.62
CA LEU A 566 4.81 -2.24 -30.82
C LEU A 566 5.61 -3.50 -31.19
N SER A 567 4.93 -4.64 -31.36
CA SER A 567 5.58 -5.90 -31.77
C SER A 567 6.20 -5.82 -33.16
N ARG A 568 5.53 -5.13 -34.10
CA ARG A 568 6.08 -4.89 -35.45
C ARG A 568 7.35 -4.05 -35.38
N ASP A 569 7.37 -2.99 -34.57
CA ASP A 569 8.56 -2.18 -34.36
C ASP A 569 9.71 -3.01 -33.74
N GLU A 570 9.40 -3.84 -32.74
CA GLU A 570 10.40 -4.75 -32.15
C GLU A 570 11.00 -5.69 -33.20
N MET A 571 10.16 -6.26 -34.05
CA MET A 571 10.59 -7.16 -35.12
C MET A 571 11.46 -6.42 -36.14
N LEU A 572 11.08 -5.21 -36.56
CA LEU A 572 11.85 -4.40 -37.49
C LEU A 572 13.22 -4.03 -36.92
N ARG A 573 13.30 -3.65 -35.63
CA ARG A 573 14.57 -3.41 -34.93
C ARG A 573 15.45 -4.65 -34.92
N ALA A 574 14.88 -5.80 -34.58
CA ALA A 574 15.61 -7.07 -34.59
C ALA A 574 16.19 -7.40 -35.97
N ILE A 575 15.40 -7.22 -37.03
CA ILE A 575 15.85 -7.43 -38.42
C ILE A 575 16.97 -6.46 -38.80
N ARG A 576 16.78 -5.16 -38.53
CA ARG A 576 17.78 -4.12 -38.84
C ARG A 576 19.12 -4.35 -38.12
N ARG A 577 19.11 -4.98 -36.94
CA ARG A 577 20.30 -5.35 -36.16
C ARG A 577 21.06 -6.56 -36.72
N LEU A 578 20.50 -7.34 -37.64
CA LEU A 578 21.21 -8.48 -38.24
C LEU A 578 22.53 -8.05 -38.91
N PRO A 579 23.60 -8.86 -38.84
CA PRO A 579 24.82 -8.60 -39.59
C PRO A 579 24.53 -8.37 -41.09
N PRO A 580 25.22 -7.46 -41.80
CA PRO A 580 24.88 -7.09 -43.18
C PRO A 580 24.69 -8.29 -44.13
N LYS A 581 25.51 -9.33 -44.00
CA LYS A 581 25.39 -10.56 -44.81
C LYS A 581 24.12 -11.34 -44.51
N GLU A 582 23.77 -11.50 -43.23
CA GLU A 582 22.56 -12.20 -42.79
C GLU A 582 21.31 -11.41 -43.14
N LEU A 583 21.36 -10.08 -43.03
CA LEU A 583 20.27 -9.21 -43.44
C LEU A 583 20.01 -9.32 -44.96
N LYS A 584 21.06 -9.32 -45.78
CA LYS A 584 20.95 -9.51 -47.23
C LYS A 584 20.29 -10.85 -47.57
N GLU A 585 20.70 -11.92 -46.90
CA GLU A 585 20.13 -13.26 -47.09
C GLU A 585 18.68 -13.36 -46.59
N TYR A 586 18.35 -12.73 -45.47
CA TYR A 586 16.99 -12.63 -44.96
C TYR A 586 16.07 -11.94 -45.98
N MET A 587 16.53 -10.82 -46.56
CA MET A 587 15.75 -10.07 -47.55
C MET A 587 15.62 -10.82 -48.87
N ARG A 588 16.67 -11.51 -49.33
CA ARG A 588 16.60 -12.38 -50.52
C ARG A 588 15.49 -13.42 -50.37
N ARG A 589 15.50 -14.18 -49.27
CA ARG A 589 14.48 -15.20 -48.99
C ARG A 589 13.07 -14.61 -48.93
N ARG A 590 12.89 -13.48 -48.25
CA ARG A 590 11.58 -12.80 -48.18
C ARG A 590 11.09 -12.30 -49.53
N SER A 591 12.00 -11.80 -50.37
CA SER A 591 11.69 -11.36 -51.73
C SER A 591 11.25 -12.55 -52.62
N GLU A 592 11.90 -13.70 -52.47
CA GLU A 592 11.54 -14.96 -53.14
C GLU A 592 10.16 -15.46 -52.68
N GLU A 593 9.89 -15.47 -51.37
CA GLU A 593 8.60 -15.87 -50.79
C GLU A 593 7.45 -14.95 -51.24
N ALA A 594 7.72 -13.65 -51.41
CA ALA A 594 6.75 -12.67 -51.86
C ALA A 594 6.54 -12.65 -53.39
N GLY A 595 7.38 -13.36 -54.15
CA GLY A 595 7.34 -13.37 -55.62
C GLY A 595 7.90 -12.10 -56.28
N ASP A 596 8.55 -11.21 -55.52
CA ASP A 596 9.15 -9.96 -56.00
C ASP A 596 10.68 -10.03 -55.89
N LEU A 597 11.29 -10.76 -56.83
CA LEU A 597 12.73 -11.07 -56.84
C LEU A 597 13.58 -9.79 -56.97
N LEU A 598 14.21 -9.40 -55.86
CA LEU A 598 15.16 -8.29 -55.83
C LEU A 598 16.51 -8.73 -56.41
N SER A 599 17.09 -7.91 -57.27
CA SER A 599 18.47 -8.09 -57.75
C SER A 599 19.49 -7.90 -56.62
N ASP A 600 20.70 -8.41 -56.80
CA ASP A 600 21.75 -8.33 -55.78
C ASP A 600 22.13 -6.88 -55.42
N THR A 601 22.11 -5.98 -56.42
CA THR A 601 22.32 -4.52 -56.22
C THR A 601 21.18 -3.87 -55.43
N GLN A 602 19.93 -4.27 -55.68
CA GLN A 602 18.78 -3.78 -54.91
C GLN A 602 18.84 -4.26 -53.46
N LEU A 603 19.23 -5.51 -53.24
CA LEU A 603 19.44 -6.07 -51.90
C LEU A 603 20.52 -5.31 -51.13
N ASP A 604 21.64 -4.97 -51.78
CA ASP A 604 22.68 -4.14 -51.16
C ASP A 604 22.16 -2.75 -50.77
N GLN A 605 21.35 -2.12 -51.63
CA GLN A 605 20.74 -0.82 -51.34
C GLN A 605 19.76 -0.90 -50.16
N VAL A 606 18.98 -1.97 -50.06
CA VAL A 606 18.08 -2.23 -48.91
C VAL A 606 18.88 -2.37 -47.63
N VAL A 607 19.97 -3.14 -47.64
CA VAL A 607 20.85 -3.29 -46.46
C VAL A 607 21.41 -1.94 -46.00
N VAL A 608 21.94 -1.13 -46.93
CA VAL A 608 22.45 0.22 -46.61
C VAL A 608 21.36 1.09 -45.99
N THR A 609 20.16 1.09 -46.57
CA THR A 609 19.03 1.90 -46.09
C THR A 609 18.60 1.46 -44.69
N MET A 610 18.46 0.14 -44.45
CA MET A 610 18.09 -0.39 -43.15
C MET A 610 19.13 -0.14 -42.05
N LYS A 611 20.41 -0.08 -42.40
CA LYS A 611 21.47 0.29 -41.45
C LYS A 611 21.44 1.77 -41.12
N ARG A 612 21.16 2.63 -42.10
CA ARG A 612 20.91 4.05 -41.85
C ARG A 612 19.67 4.26 -40.98
N ASP A 613 18.59 3.52 -41.23
CA ASP A 613 17.39 3.55 -40.38
C ASP A 613 17.71 3.13 -38.93
N LEU A 614 18.60 2.14 -38.75
CA LEU A 614 19.05 1.72 -37.42
C LEU A 614 19.83 2.82 -36.71
N GLU A 615 20.74 3.52 -37.41
CA GLU A 615 21.48 4.66 -36.87
C GLU A 615 20.53 5.78 -36.43
N ASN A 616 19.43 5.99 -37.14
CA ASN A 616 18.42 7.02 -36.81
C ASN A 616 17.39 6.59 -35.75
N ASP A 617 17.38 5.33 -35.29
CA ASP A 617 16.43 4.83 -34.29
C ASP A 617 17.00 4.91 -32.87
N ASP A 618 16.67 5.98 -32.14
CA ASP A 618 17.16 6.24 -30.78
C ASP A 618 16.88 5.11 -29.78
N LEU A 619 15.89 4.25 -30.04
CA LEU A 619 15.46 3.19 -29.11
C LEU A 619 16.17 1.83 -29.33
N ALA A 620 17.00 1.71 -30.37
CA ALA A 620 17.67 0.47 -30.75
C ALA A 620 19.15 0.48 -30.42
N THR A 621 19.75 -0.63 -29.97
CA THR A 621 21.21 -0.73 -29.90
C THR A 621 21.82 -0.98 -31.28
N LEU A 622 23.05 -0.49 -31.50
CA LEU A 622 23.79 -0.70 -32.76
C LEU A 622 24.40 -2.10 -32.87
N ASP A 623 24.69 -2.73 -31.72
CA ASP A 623 25.25 -4.07 -31.66
C ASP A 623 24.31 -5.10 -32.33
N PRO A 624 24.84 -6.05 -33.11
CA PRO A 624 24.05 -7.16 -33.61
C PRO A 624 23.48 -7.95 -32.43
N LEU A 625 22.31 -8.56 -32.63
CA LEU A 625 21.76 -9.50 -31.66
C LEU A 625 22.83 -10.57 -31.40
N SER A 626 23.24 -10.71 -30.14
CA SER A 626 24.32 -11.61 -29.78
C SER A 626 23.97 -13.04 -30.24
N GLY A 627 24.80 -13.64 -31.10
CA GLY A 627 24.66 -15.04 -31.50
C GLY A 627 24.90 -16.05 -30.36
N SER A 628 25.09 -15.56 -29.12
CA SER A 628 25.08 -16.39 -27.93
C SER A 628 23.69 -17.00 -27.71
N LYS A 629 23.64 -18.22 -27.19
CA LYS A 629 22.38 -18.90 -26.80
C LYS A 629 21.54 -18.16 -25.74
N GLU A 630 22.01 -17.00 -25.27
CA GLU A 630 21.34 -16.19 -24.26
C GLU A 630 20.64 -15.00 -24.94
N GLY A 631 19.33 -14.89 -24.76
CA GLY A 631 18.51 -13.80 -25.31
C GLY A 631 18.57 -12.50 -24.51
N GLU A 632 17.98 -11.43 -25.06
CA GLU A 632 17.80 -10.13 -24.39
C GLU A 632 16.49 -10.08 -23.61
N PHE A 633 16.48 -9.36 -22.49
CA PHE A 633 15.27 -9.10 -21.73
C PHE A 633 14.68 -7.74 -22.11
N LYS A 634 13.39 -7.75 -22.46
CA LYS A 634 12.59 -6.54 -22.65
C LYS A 634 11.47 -6.55 -21.61
N THR A 635 11.28 -5.44 -20.93
CA THR A 635 10.30 -5.29 -19.87
C THR A 635 9.39 -4.12 -20.18
N LEU A 636 8.10 -4.35 -20.04
CA LEU A 636 7.09 -3.32 -20.11
C LEU A 636 6.49 -3.11 -18.72
N LYS A 637 6.55 -1.87 -18.23
CA LYS A 637 5.99 -1.51 -16.92
C LYS A 637 4.65 -0.82 -17.11
N GLY A 638 3.65 -1.30 -16.38
CA GLY A 638 2.32 -0.72 -16.29
C GLY A 638 1.69 -1.14 -14.96
N LEU A 639 0.75 -0.35 -14.46
CA LEU A 639 0.03 -0.69 -13.23
C LEU A 639 -1.16 -1.59 -13.57
N SER A 640 -1.35 -2.65 -12.78
CA SER A 640 -2.63 -3.37 -12.77
C SER A 640 -3.73 -2.48 -12.21
N ARG A 641 -5.00 -2.82 -12.46
CA ARG A 641 -6.16 -2.11 -11.89
C ARG A 641 -6.03 -1.95 -10.37
N GLU A 642 -5.69 -3.02 -9.67
CA GLU A 642 -5.60 -3.03 -8.20
C GLU A 642 -4.47 -2.14 -7.70
N THR A 643 -3.27 -2.26 -8.26
CA THR A 643 -2.12 -1.43 -7.87
C THR A 643 -2.37 0.04 -8.21
N GLY A 644 -2.96 0.32 -9.38
CA GLY A 644 -3.33 1.66 -9.80
C GLY A 644 -4.37 2.31 -8.89
N LEU A 645 -5.45 1.59 -8.54
CA LEU A 645 -6.47 2.08 -7.61
C LEU A 645 -5.92 2.28 -6.19
N TYR A 646 -5.06 1.37 -5.71
CA TYR A 646 -4.35 1.53 -4.43
C TYR A 646 -3.52 2.82 -4.43
N MET A 647 -2.70 3.04 -5.46
CA MET A 647 -1.87 4.25 -5.58
C MET A 647 -2.73 5.51 -5.75
N ALA A 648 -3.81 5.44 -6.52
CA ALA A 648 -4.72 6.56 -6.74
C ALA A 648 -5.41 6.97 -5.43
N ALA A 649 -5.90 6.01 -4.62
CA ALA A 649 -6.46 6.30 -3.30
C ALA A 649 -5.41 6.94 -2.37
N MET A 650 -4.21 6.36 -2.29
CA MET A 650 -3.10 6.82 -1.44
C MET A 650 -2.59 8.22 -1.76
N THR A 651 -2.81 8.69 -2.99
CA THR A 651 -2.38 9.99 -3.50
C THR A 651 -3.55 10.94 -3.78
N GLY A 652 -4.78 10.46 -3.62
CA GLY A 652 -5.99 11.18 -3.96
C GLY A 652 -6.10 11.54 -5.43
N SER A 653 -5.61 10.67 -6.32
CA SER A 653 -5.60 10.92 -7.76
C SER A 653 -6.89 10.46 -8.43
N ILE A 654 -7.25 11.14 -9.51
CA ILE A 654 -8.13 10.62 -10.56
C ILE A 654 -7.35 9.57 -11.33
N VAL A 655 -8.02 8.57 -11.90
CA VAL A 655 -7.38 7.60 -12.80
C VAL A 655 -7.67 7.98 -14.24
N TYR A 656 -6.68 7.91 -15.13
CA TYR A 656 -6.90 7.97 -16.57
C TYR A 656 -6.17 6.85 -17.29
N THR A 657 -6.68 6.48 -18.47
CA THR A 657 -6.10 5.43 -19.28
C THR A 657 -6.37 5.68 -20.76
N ASP A 658 -5.48 5.22 -21.62
CA ASP A 658 -5.71 5.07 -23.07
C ASP A 658 -5.90 3.60 -23.47
N SER A 659 -6.03 2.70 -22.49
CA SER A 659 -6.25 1.26 -22.68
C SER A 659 -7.72 0.91 -22.49
N ASP A 660 -8.33 0.36 -23.54
CA ASP A 660 -9.72 -0.12 -23.50
C ASP A 660 -9.87 -1.37 -22.62
N THR A 661 -8.82 -2.18 -22.49
CA THR A 661 -8.78 -3.29 -21.52
C THR A 661 -8.86 -2.75 -20.09
N GLN A 662 -8.01 -1.78 -19.73
CA GLN A 662 -8.01 -1.21 -18.38
C GLN A 662 -9.31 -0.45 -18.10
N TRP A 663 -9.86 0.26 -19.09
CA TRP A 663 -11.15 0.94 -18.95
C TRP A 663 -12.29 -0.03 -18.66
N ARG A 664 -12.36 -1.16 -19.37
CA ARG A 664 -13.34 -2.22 -19.09
C ARG A 664 -13.13 -2.82 -17.71
N LEU A 665 -11.89 -3.20 -17.37
CA LEU A 665 -11.55 -3.76 -16.06
C LEU A 665 -11.93 -2.79 -14.92
N LEU A 666 -11.70 -1.49 -15.09
CA LEU A 666 -12.02 -0.48 -14.08
C LEU A 666 -13.50 -0.52 -13.66
N HIS A 667 -14.40 -0.93 -14.56
CA HIS A 667 -15.84 -1.01 -14.34
C HIS A 667 -16.35 -2.41 -13.97
N GLU A 668 -15.49 -3.42 -13.86
CA GLU A 668 -15.92 -4.75 -13.41
C GLU A 668 -16.23 -4.74 -11.90
N THR A 669 -17.43 -5.18 -11.52
CA THR A 669 -17.82 -5.29 -10.10
C THR A 669 -17.09 -6.44 -9.39
N ASP A 670 -16.90 -6.31 -8.06
CA ASP A 670 -16.52 -7.42 -7.17
C ASP A 670 -17.74 -8.11 -6.52
N GLY A 671 -18.96 -7.78 -6.98
CA GLY A 671 -20.23 -8.26 -6.45
C GLY A 671 -20.73 -7.51 -5.22
N LEU A 672 -19.93 -6.58 -4.67
CA LEU A 672 -20.31 -5.72 -3.55
C LEU A 672 -20.46 -4.26 -3.98
N HIS A 673 -19.57 -3.80 -4.86
CA HIS A 673 -19.56 -2.42 -5.35
C HIS A 673 -20.15 -2.34 -6.74
N GLU A 674 -21.12 -1.44 -6.94
CA GLU A 674 -21.67 -1.09 -8.25
C GLU A 674 -21.24 0.32 -8.64
N TYR A 675 -20.76 0.50 -9.87
CA TYR A 675 -20.25 1.78 -10.35
C TYR A 675 -21.32 2.58 -11.10
N GLN A 676 -22.44 2.83 -10.42
CA GLN A 676 -23.50 3.66 -10.99
C GLN A 676 -23.09 5.14 -10.98
N PRO A 677 -23.38 5.90 -12.05
CA PRO A 677 -23.10 7.33 -12.09
C PRO A 677 -23.87 8.09 -11.01
N LEU A 678 -23.24 9.10 -10.41
CA LEU A 678 -23.92 10.04 -9.51
C LEU A 678 -24.78 11.02 -10.34
N PRO A 679 -26.10 11.14 -10.09
CA PRO A 679 -26.97 12.05 -10.85
C PRO A 679 -26.46 13.50 -10.86
N GLU A 680 -26.00 13.99 -9.72
CA GLU A 680 -25.46 15.36 -9.54
C GLU A 680 -24.20 15.65 -10.38
N PHE A 681 -23.40 14.63 -10.73
CA PHE A 681 -22.20 14.78 -11.56
C PHE A 681 -22.42 14.46 -13.04
N THR A 682 -23.64 14.06 -13.43
CA THR A 682 -23.96 13.72 -14.82
C THR A 682 -23.74 14.89 -15.78
N GLY A 683 -24.07 16.12 -15.34
CA GLY A 683 -23.88 17.33 -16.13
C GLY A 683 -22.40 17.58 -16.48
N ILE A 684 -21.55 17.57 -15.45
CA ILE A 684 -20.10 17.78 -15.61
C ILE A 684 -19.44 16.64 -16.38
N ALA A 685 -19.84 15.39 -16.11
CA ALA A 685 -19.33 14.26 -16.87
C ALA A 685 -19.66 14.39 -18.37
N LYS A 686 -20.85 14.88 -18.70
CA LYS A 686 -21.26 15.15 -20.09
C LYS A 686 -20.49 16.30 -20.71
N GLU A 687 -20.29 17.39 -19.99
CA GLU A 687 -19.50 18.55 -20.45
C GLU A 687 -18.04 18.16 -20.72
N LEU A 688 -17.39 17.48 -19.77
CA LEU A 688 -16.03 16.99 -19.93
C LEU A 688 -15.91 15.98 -21.09
N SER A 689 -16.93 15.14 -21.32
CA SER A 689 -16.94 14.20 -22.45
C SER A 689 -17.15 14.89 -23.82
N GLN A 690 -17.54 16.17 -23.83
CA GLN A 690 -17.60 16.99 -25.05
C GLN A 690 -16.29 17.73 -25.33
N CYS A 691 -15.36 17.76 -24.38
CA CYS A 691 -14.03 18.33 -24.57
C CYS A 691 -13.11 17.37 -25.35
N GLU A 692 -12.15 17.95 -26.07
CA GLU A 692 -11.05 17.22 -26.70
C GLU A 692 -9.73 17.57 -26.01
N PHE A 693 -8.89 16.57 -25.80
CA PHE A 693 -7.52 16.77 -25.35
C PHE A 693 -6.61 16.81 -26.56
N TRP A 694 -6.10 17.98 -26.88
CA TRP A 694 -5.10 18.18 -27.90
C TRP A 694 -3.72 17.84 -27.35
N VAL A 695 -3.08 16.84 -27.96
CA VAL A 695 -1.73 16.39 -27.62
C VAL A 695 -0.81 16.59 -28.84
N PRO A 696 0.50 16.77 -28.66
CA PRO A 696 1.39 16.93 -29.80
C PRO A 696 1.40 15.67 -30.66
N GLY A 697 1.51 15.83 -31.98
CA GLY A 697 1.68 14.76 -32.96
C GLY A 697 3.13 14.41 -33.25
N GLU A 698 4.00 15.42 -33.37
CA GLU A 698 5.40 15.24 -33.77
C GLU A 698 6.43 15.64 -32.70
N SER A 699 6.08 16.53 -31.75
CA SER A 699 7.00 16.99 -30.70
C SER A 699 6.80 16.23 -29.39
N ILE A 700 7.86 16.09 -28.59
CA ILE A 700 7.82 15.35 -27.32
C ILE A 700 6.88 16.02 -26.29
N ALA A 701 6.73 17.35 -26.33
CA ALA A 701 5.87 18.11 -25.43
C ALA A 701 5.29 19.34 -26.15
N HIS A 702 4.36 20.02 -25.48
CA HIS A 702 3.83 21.30 -25.92
C HIS A 702 4.83 22.43 -25.68
N ASP A 703 5.04 23.31 -26.66
CA ASP A 703 5.81 24.55 -26.47
C ASP A 703 5.03 25.56 -25.60
N THR A 704 3.71 25.57 -25.76
CA THR A 704 2.74 26.38 -24.99
C THR A 704 1.47 25.59 -24.76
N ASP A 705 0.77 25.83 -23.65
CA ASP A 705 -0.50 25.17 -23.35
C ASP A 705 -1.50 25.32 -24.52
N PRO A 706 -2.16 24.23 -24.97
CA PRO A 706 -3.11 24.30 -26.07
C PRO A 706 -4.35 25.13 -25.70
N PRO A 707 -5.02 25.75 -26.68
CA PRO A 707 -6.24 26.53 -26.45
C PRO A 707 -7.28 25.74 -25.65
N GLY A 708 -7.90 26.36 -24.65
CA GLY A 708 -8.94 25.74 -23.82
C GLY A 708 -8.44 24.77 -22.73
N ALA A 709 -7.16 24.35 -22.73
CA ALA A 709 -6.63 23.40 -21.74
C ALA A 709 -6.79 23.86 -20.29
N MET A 710 -6.65 25.17 -20.03
CA MET A 710 -6.87 25.75 -18.71
C MET A 710 -8.33 25.61 -18.24
N LYS A 711 -9.31 25.80 -19.15
CA LYS A 711 -10.74 25.62 -18.83
C LYS A 711 -11.02 24.17 -18.49
N VAL A 712 -10.51 23.24 -19.29
CA VAL A 712 -10.65 21.79 -19.06
C VAL A 712 -10.02 21.37 -17.73
N ARG A 713 -8.81 21.87 -17.42
CA ARG A 713 -8.13 21.60 -16.15
C ARG A 713 -8.95 22.09 -14.96
N GLU A 714 -9.56 23.25 -15.06
CA GLU A 714 -10.41 23.80 -14.00
C GLU A 714 -11.71 23.01 -13.85
N ALA A 715 -12.37 22.60 -14.94
CA ALA A 715 -13.54 21.73 -14.90
C ALA A 715 -13.22 20.36 -14.23
N ILE A 716 -12.06 19.77 -14.55
CA ILE A 716 -11.58 18.55 -13.86
C ILE A 716 -11.38 18.82 -12.36
N ARG A 717 -10.77 19.97 -12.00
CA ARG A 717 -10.56 20.33 -10.60
C ARG A 717 -11.88 20.50 -9.86
N GLN A 718 -12.87 21.13 -10.46
CA GLN A 718 -14.21 21.27 -9.88
C GLN A 718 -14.88 19.92 -9.66
N ALA A 719 -14.87 19.03 -10.66
CA ALA A 719 -15.38 17.66 -10.52
C ALA A 719 -14.67 16.91 -9.39
N PHE A 720 -13.34 17.02 -9.34
CA PHE A 720 -12.49 16.40 -8.31
C PHE A 720 -12.78 16.89 -6.90
N VAL A 721 -12.96 18.20 -6.71
CA VAL A 721 -13.28 18.78 -5.41
C VAL A 721 -14.70 18.44 -4.99
N GLY A 722 -15.67 18.51 -5.90
CA GLY A 722 -17.08 18.19 -5.64
C GLY A 722 -17.25 16.74 -5.17
N THR A 723 -16.62 15.79 -5.86
CA THR A 723 -16.69 14.35 -5.51
C THR A 723 -16.06 14.01 -4.15
N ARG A 724 -15.14 14.85 -3.65
CA ARG A 724 -14.48 14.65 -2.36
C ARG A 724 -15.11 15.41 -1.19
N SER A 725 -16.04 16.31 -1.46
CA SER A 725 -16.72 17.16 -0.47
C SER A 725 -18.17 16.73 -0.21
N ASN A 726 -18.55 15.52 -0.66
CA ASN A 726 -19.93 15.00 -0.60
C ASN A 726 -20.97 16.00 -1.15
N GLY A 727 -20.68 16.61 -2.31
CA GLY A 727 -21.65 17.42 -3.05
C GLY A 727 -21.98 18.80 -2.46
N THR A 728 -21.23 19.29 -1.46
CA THR A 728 -21.48 20.63 -0.85
C THR A 728 -20.87 21.79 -1.63
N VAL A 729 -20.19 21.54 -2.75
CA VAL A 729 -19.74 22.61 -3.64
C VAL A 729 -20.84 22.92 -4.64
N GLU A 730 -21.38 24.15 -4.58
CA GLU A 730 -22.15 24.72 -5.68
C GLU A 730 -21.25 24.73 -6.93
N LEU A 731 -21.49 23.76 -7.80
CA LEU A 731 -20.85 23.68 -9.10
C LEU A 731 -21.31 24.90 -9.89
N GLN A 732 -20.45 25.90 -9.99
CA GLN A 732 -20.69 27.05 -10.87
C GLN A 732 -20.58 26.56 -12.31
N THR A 733 -21.68 26.09 -12.87
CA THR A 733 -21.83 25.94 -14.31
C THR A 733 -21.73 27.34 -14.90
N SER A 734 -20.59 27.69 -15.49
CA SER A 734 -20.49 28.91 -16.27
C SER A 734 -21.32 28.70 -17.54
N ASP A 735 -22.56 29.21 -17.53
CA ASP A 735 -23.48 29.27 -18.67
C ASP A 735 -23.00 30.21 -19.80
N GLN A 736 -21.69 30.43 -19.95
CA GLN A 736 -21.14 31.35 -20.94
C GLN A 736 -20.01 30.69 -21.73
N ASP A 737 -20.30 30.53 -23.02
CA ASP A 737 -19.44 30.18 -24.15
C ASP A 737 -19.02 28.71 -24.30
N SER A 738 -19.95 27.93 -24.89
CA SER A 738 -19.76 26.59 -25.46
C SER A 738 -18.87 26.56 -26.72
N GLU A 739 -17.90 27.46 -26.84
CA GLU A 739 -16.87 27.37 -27.87
C GLU A 739 -15.57 26.93 -27.19
N ALA A 740 -15.43 25.61 -27.02
CA ALA A 740 -14.10 25.00 -27.00
C ALA A 740 -13.49 25.28 -28.39
N SER A 741 -12.76 26.38 -28.48
CA SER A 741 -12.15 26.85 -29.72
C SER A 741 -11.27 25.72 -30.27
N SER A 742 -11.57 25.24 -31.48
CA SER A 742 -10.61 24.45 -32.23
C SER A 742 -9.31 25.25 -32.37
N PRO A 743 -8.14 24.61 -32.42
CA PRO A 743 -6.92 25.33 -32.76
C PRO A 743 -7.16 26.09 -34.07
N ALA A 744 -6.74 27.36 -34.16
CA ALA A 744 -6.86 28.10 -35.43
C ALA A 744 -6.19 27.31 -36.57
N ASP A 745 -6.73 27.40 -37.80
CA ASP A 745 -6.39 26.62 -39.02
C ASP A 745 -4.87 26.43 -39.34
N GLY A 746 -3.96 27.14 -38.65
CA GLY A 746 -2.50 26.97 -38.76
C GLY A 746 -1.82 26.12 -37.68
N HIS A 747 -2.46 25.85 -36.54
CA HIS A 747 -1.92 25.00 -35.44
C HIS A 747 -2.48 23.57 -35.44
N GLU A 748 -3.52 23.29 -36.23
CA GLU A 748 -4.15 21.96 -36.30
C GLU A 748 -3.21 20.89 -36.89
N ALA A 749 -2.26 21.27 -37.75
CA ALA A 749 -1.42 20.30 -38.48
C ALA A 749 -0.46 19.48 -37.59
N THR A 750 -0.17 19.94 -36.36
CA THR A 750 0.81 19.28 -35.47
C THR A 750 0.20 18.74 -34.18
N LEU A 751 -1.10 18.92 -33.94
CA LEU A 751 -1.79 18.45 -32.74
C LEU A 751 -2.78 17.34 -33.09
N LEU A 752 -2.85 16.31 -32.24
CA LEU A 752 -3.77 15.19 -32.35
C LEU A 752 -4.91 15.34 -31.33
N PRO A 753 -6.18 15.28 -31.75
CA PRO A 753 -7.30 15.31 -30.82
C PRO A 753 -7.52 13.92 -30.18
N LEU A 754 -7.63 13.92 -28.85
CA LEU A 754 -8.09 12.77 -28.08
C LEU A 754 -9.50 13.03 -27.54
N ARG A 755 -10.41 12.10 -27.81
CA ARG A 755 -11.74 12.07 -27.19
C ARG A 755 -11.60 11.62 -25.74
N VAL A 756 -12.39 12.24 -24.87
CA VAL A 756 -12.47 11.92 -23.45
C VAL A 756 -13.82 11.27 -23.15
N ASP A 757 -13.82 10.09 -22.54
CA ASP A 757 -15.00 9.54 -21.87
C ASP A 757 -14.79 9.57 -20.35
N VAL A 758 -15.81 10.00 -19.61
CA VAL A 758 -15.72 10.27 -18.17
C VAL A 758 -16.62 9.33 -17.37
N SER A 759 -16.10 8.79 -16.27
CA SER A 759 -16.86 7.97 -15.32
C SER A 759 -16.65 8.46 -13.89
N ILE A 760 -17.74 8.78 -13.20
CA ILE A 760 -17.78 9.28 -11.82
C ILE A 760 -18.77 8.42 -11.02
N PRO A 761 -18.30 7.27 -10.47
CA PRO A 761 -19.16 6.38 -9.70
C PRO A 761 -19.44 6.91 -8.29
N GLN A 762 -20.61 6.56 -7.75
CA GLN A 762 -20.95 6.84 -6.36
C GLN A 762 -19.92 6.23 -5.39
N GLY A 763 -19.33 7.06 -4.52
CA GLY A 763 -18.29 6.62 -3.57
C GLY A 763 -16.91 6.36 -4.18
N GLY A 764 -16.74 6.60 -5.49
CA GLY A 764 -15.50 6.32 -6.23
C GLY A 764 -15.32 4.86 -6.63
N PHE A 765 -14.19 4.53 -7.27
CA PHE A 765 -13.83 3.17 -7.67
C PHE A 765 -13.39 2.33 -6.47
N GLN A 766 -14.36 1.81 -5.72
CA GLN A 766 -14.16 0.97 -4.55
C GLN A 766 -14.08 -0.51 -4.93
N ARG A 767 -13.17 -1.25 -4.27
CA ARG A 767 -13.05 -2.70 -4.38
C ARG A 767 -12.56 -3.29 -3.07
N THR A 768 -13.10 -4.45 -2.71
CA THR A 768 -12.71 -5.21 -1.51
C THR A 768 -11.21 -5.48 -1.46
N ASP A 769 -10.63 -5.93 -2.57
CA ASP A 769 -9.19 -6.21 -2.67
C ASP A 769 -8.33 -4.95 -2.48
N VAL A 770 -8.76 -3.81 -3.02
CA VAL A 770 -8.03 -2.54 -2.88
C VAL A 770 -8.12 -2.04 -1.44
N THR A 771 -9.26 -2.17 -0.79
CA THR A 771 -9.42 -1.88 0.65
C THR A 771 -8.45 -2.72 1.49
N ARG A 772 -8.32 -4.03 1.19
CA ARG A 772 -7.35 -4.90 1.86
C ARG A 772 -5.91 -4.38 1.68
N LEU A 773 -5.53 -4.01 0.46
CA LEU A 773 -4.20 -3.44 0.18
C LEU A 773 -3.96 -2.14 0.96
N LEU A 774 -4.97 -1.27 1.05
CA LEU A 774 -4.89 -0.01 1.81
C LEU A 774 -4.71 -0.26 3.32
N LEU A 775 -5.39 -1.25 3.89
CA LEU A 775 -5.26 -1.58 5.31
C LEU A 775 -3.89 -2.18 5.67
N GLN A 776 -3.30 -2.97 4.77
CA GLN A 776 -2.05 -3.68 5.04
C GLN A 776 -0.80 -2.88 4.63
N PHE A 777 -0.87 -2.13 3.53
CA PHE A 777 0.30 -1.47 2.95
C PHE A 777 0.16 0.05 2.88
N GLY A 778 -1.04 0.57 3.13
CA GLY A 778 -1.36 1.99 3.03
C GLY A 778 -0.99 2.82 4.26
N ARG A 779 -1.65 3.98 4.35
CA ARG A 779 -1.54 4.92 5.48
C ARG A 779 -2.42 4.46 6.63
N GLN A 780 -2.16 5.00 7.82
CA GLN A 780 -2.99 4.75 9.00
C GLN A 780 -4.38 5.40 8.88
N THR A 781 -4.46 6.60 8.29
CA THR A 781 -5.72 7.31 8.02
C THR A 781 -6.42 6.68 6.83
N ASP A 782 -7.73 6.50 6.94
CA ASP A 782 -8.56 6.07 5.81
C ASP A 782 -8.40 7.05 4.65
N VAL A 783 -8.25 6.50 3.45
CA VAL A 783 -8.19 7.27 2.21
C VAL A 783 -9.41 6.94 1.36
N ALA A 784 -10.02 7.97 0.81
CA ALA A 784 -11.11 7.79 -0.15
C ALA A 784 -10.60 7.14 -1.43
N ALA A 785 -11.45 6.33 -2.05
CA ALA A 785 -11.21 5.70 -3.34
C ALA A 785 -10.94 6.74 -4.45
N ALA A 786 -10.45 6.26 -5.60
CA ALA A 786 -10.29 7.10 -6.78
C ALA A 786 -11.67 7.65 -7.21
N PRO A 787 -11.87 8.98 -7.24
CA PRO A 787 -13.21 9.54 -7.38
C PRO A 787 -13.75 9.51 -8.82
N MET A 788 -12.85 9.44 -9.81
CA MET A 788 -13.18 9.59 -11.22
C MET A 788 -12.18 8.82 -12.10
N GLY A 789 -12.67 8.40 -13.26
CA GLY A 789 -11.95 7.71 -14.31
C GLY A 789 -12.10 8.46 -15.64
N LEU A 790 -11.01 8.61 -16.39
CA LEU A 790 -10.99 9.22 -17.71
C LEU A 790 -10.42 8.24 -18.74
N PHE A 791 -11.13 8.05 -19.85
CA PHE A 791 -10.67 7.23 -20.97
C PHE A 791 -10.34 8.12 -22.16
N LEU A 792 -9.09 8.04 -22.62
CA LEU A 792 -8.57 8.88 -23.69
C LEU A 792 -8.41 8.04 -24.96
N THR A 793 -9.10 8.41 -26.04
CA THR A 793 -9.04 7.69 -27.32
C THR A 793 -8.67 8.62 -28.47
N ALA A 794 -7.75 8.19 -29.32
CA ALA A 794 -7.45 8.90 -30.54
C ALA A 794 -8.66 8.85 -31.48
N ARG A 795 -8.97 9.97 -32.12
CA ARG A 795 -10.04 10.02 -33.12
C ARG A 795 -9.61 9.19 -34.34
N LEU A 796 -10.26 8.05 -34.56
CA LEU A 796 -10.12 7.34 -35.83
C LEU A 796 -10.74 8.23 -36.91
N GLU A 797 -9.93 8.73 -37.84
CA GLU A 797 -10.44 9.33 -39.07
C GLU A 797 -11.37 8.31 -39.74
N ARG A 798 -12.61 8.75 -40.03
CA ARG A 798 -13.62 7.92 -40.70
C ARG A 798 -13.32 7.77 -42.19
#